data_AF-A0A5S3XQL9-F1
#
_entry.id   AF-A0A5S3XQL9-F1
#
_cell.length_a   1.000
_cell.length_b   1.000
_cell.length_c   1.000
_cell.angle_alpha   90.00
_cell.angle_beta   90.00
_cell.angle_gamma   90.00
#
_symmetry.space_group_name_H-M   'P 1'
#
loop_
_entity.id
_entity.type
_entity.pdbx_description
1 polymer ?
#
loop_
_entity_poly.entity_id
_entity_poly.type
_entity_poly.pdbx_seq_one_letter_code
_entity_poly.pdbx_strand_id
1 'polypeptide(L)'
;MDLSDCHSLTNLAGITGLTQLTRLNLMNCARIGNIEPVATLTNLTWLRLDGVALDNIGFVPALHKLEHIDLDNNSITDITPLYALPQLNTVLLQYNALVDVAQLHTLLECPTLEELQLYSNPFASHYGIKLEEHEDSRSVLRNLLFRIDDSHGKHIVLPSKVLLLGNHAAGKSSLAHYLTQGTLAHNGESTHILQIKPYKKQPDMGARKAANKTSALPDALIYDFGGQDYYHGIYRVFMSQHALTCLLWHPQSDCNKVEKDSEKVMSRHFNRDYWLGYWQHYNALSSERTISTAQLASSIDAPPFSAPPTDDTKKEANAEPAAPLLLIQTHADEEANLRPCDNPYVLNQHIVSLDSAQDTPLFSASLQYFQAQLDALISQTQKTVAAALWYEKFLKMIFSEHKKSVKRHWQAKAVGELVALYNPSVNNVAQQLTHLKTELSQLHAQGMVLYYPSVNAEKVWLHPMSFAYYVHTKVLSEATLGEYKGVIPAQALRNIDKDIIRVLEKEQVIFKHDYGDQAGEYIVPNYLPLTDDTQHDYHLLTFGVQRDFAFGLWFKAYLPLGLINQLICHFGNLPNYKKFWRDQLLFTLGVTEQGGQSQASQVLIKLIFTEQLQIKVFIHNSDEYIRAAHSRYVYYVIMSLYNDGQPLQQVGEFEQYFAALSHGSAEKSATKYDDTLAAMKDKKPTEKALPHSFEKSDDTVAHAAEHLKALERIYVTPPQGLWVSVDERHYINALALSKINKETRLPCELITPVRAPSNKKQWLSLAPFKPFTHRRPSAMLKVFVSYSHDDIASRRELQQYLINLERDGIIELWQDGMINTGDDWHDTIVTALDDADVIIMLVSQSFIASSYVHSVEMPLALKNMARSQAKIFPILLSNCDYQDWQIMPADVRTQLKEKQGMGNKKEAEGTQKTAAAPVVMGKYQFFPQDEEAQRLKPLNRWQYPEDAWTQVTQQLRTLSTNTK
;
A
#
# COMPACT_ATOMS: atom_id res chain seq x y z
N MET A 1 -2.66 -18.77 -27.81
CA MET A 1 -1.39 -18.10 -28.15
C MET A 1 -1.25 -16.96 -27.18
N ASP A 2 -0.15 -16.92 -26.44
CA ASP A 2 0.12 -15.86 -25.47
C ASP A 2 1.25 -14.97 -25.97
N LEU A 3 0.95 -13.70 -26.16
CA LEU A 3 1.85 -12.63 -26.58
C LEU A 3 1.79 -11.46 -25.58
N SER A 4 1.33 -11.69 -24.35
CA SER A 4 1.29 -10.67 -23.29
C SER A 4 2.67 -10.07 -23.01
N ASP A 5 2.65 -8.81 -22.59
CA ASP A 5 3.83 -8.02 -22.17
C ASP A 5 4.94 -7.92 -23.22
N CYS A 6 4.59 -8.18 -24.49
CA CYS A 6 5.49 -8.01 -25.62
C CYS A 6 5.57 -6.53 -26.03
N HIS A 7 6.17 -5.69 -25.19
CA HIS A 7 6.22 -4.23 -25.38
C HIS A 7 6.91 -3.75 -26.69
N SER A 8 7.63 -4.64 -27.38
CA SER A 8 8.28 -4.36 -28.68
C SER A 8 7.46 -4.82 -29.89
N LEU A 9 6.33 -5.49 -29.69
CA LEU A 9 5.48 -5.97 -30.78
C LEU A 9 4.73 -4.80 -31.42
N THR A 10 4.96 -4.59 -32.72
CA THR A 10 4.43 -3.43 -33.47
C THR A 10 3.39 -3.81 -34.52
N ASN A 11 3.33 -5.09 -34.93
CA ASN A 11 2.38 -5.56 -35.93
C ASN A 11 2.00 -7.03 -35.71
N LEU A 12 0.84 -7.40 -36.26
CA LEU A 12 0.24 -8.73 -36.14
C LEU A 12 0.10 -9.45 -37.48
N ALA A 13 0.83 -9.04 -38.53
CA ALA A 13 0.66 -9.63 -39.86
C ALA A 13 0.86 -11.16 -39.87
N GLY A 14 1.77 -11.66 -39.02
CA GLY A 14 2.10 -13.08 -38.91
C GLY A 14 1.01 -13.97 -38.30
N ILE A 15 -0.01 -13.42 -37.61
CA ILE A 15 -1.05 -14.25 -36.98
C ILE A 15 -2.20 -14.60 -37.93
N THR A 16 -2.31 -13.91 -39.08
CA THR A 16 -3.42 -14.07 -40.03
C THR A 16 -3.61 -15.50 -40.56
N GLY A 17 -2.53 -16.30 -40.59
CA GLY A 17 -2.58 -17.71 -41.00
C GLY A 17 -3.05 -18.68 -39.91
N LEU A 18 -3.19 -18.23 -38.65
CA LEU A 18 -3.49 -19.08 -37.48
C LEU A 18 -5.00 -19.31 -37.30
N THR A 19 -5.72 -19.66 -38.36
CA THR A 19 -7.19 -19.71 -38.39
C THR A 19 -7.84 -20.72 -37.43
N GLN A 20 -7.07 -21.65 -36.86
CA GLN A 20 -7.53 -22.61 -35.84
C GLN A 20 -7.37 -22.10 -34.41
N LEU A 21 -6.86 -20.87 -34.23
CA LEU A 21 -6.63 -20.31 -32.91
C LEU A 21 -7.96 -20.03 -32.20
N THR A 22 -8.09 -20.54 -30.97
CA THR A 22 -9.27 -20.37 -30.12
C THR A 22 -9.04 -19.37 -28.97
N ARG A 23 -7.79 -19.15 -28.58
CA ARG A 23 -7.41 -18.21 -27.50
C ARG A 23 -6.25 -17.32 -27.91
N LEU A 24 -6.38 -16.01 -27.70
CA LEU A 24 -5.34 -15.02 -27.96
C LEU A 24 -5.20 -14.04 -26.79
N ASN A 25 -3.98 -13.92 -26.25
CA ASN A 25 -3.63 -12.94 -25.23
C ASN A 25 -2.63 -11.93 -25.79
N LEU A 26 -2.98 -10.65 -25.75
CA LEU A 26 -2.19 -9.51 -26.24
C LEU A 26 -2.06 -8.39 -25.18
N MET A 27 -2.29 -8.72 -23.91
CA MET A 27 -2.20 -7.78 -22.79
C MET A 27 -0.91 -6.94 -22.81
N ASN A 28 -1.01 -5.65 -22.48
CA ASN A 28 0.10 -4.69 -22.38
C ASN A 28 0.97 -4.52 -23.66
N CYS A 29 0.40 -4.81 -24.82
CA CYS A 29 1.06 -4.62 -26.11
C CYS A 29 0.73 -3.26 -26.76
N ALA A 30 0.91 -2.17 -26.03
CA ALA A 30 0.51 -0.81 -26.42
C ALA A 30 1.18 -0.25 -27.71
N ARG A 31 2.14 -0.95 -28.31
CA ARG A 31 2.80 -0.54 -29.58
C ARG A 31 2.20 -1.19 -30.83
N ILE A 32 1.19 -2.05 -30.68
CA ILE A 32 0.45 -2.62 -31.82
C ILE A 32 -0.39 -1.51 -32.44
N GLY A 33 0.10 -0.92 -33.54
CA GLY A 33 -0.60 0.18 -34.22
C GLY A 33 -1.81 -0.27 -35.04
N ASN A 34 -1.95 -1.56 -35.33
CA ASN A 34 -3.05 -2.11 -36.13
C ASN A 34 -3.47 -3.49 -35.61
N ILE A 35 -4.70 -3.58 -35.10
CA ILE A 35 -5.30 -4.79 -34.53
C ILE A 35 -6.15 -5.59 -35.54
N GLU A 36 -6.42 -5.03 -36.73
CA GLU A 36 -7.26 -5.65 -37.77
C GLU A 36 -6.88 -7.10 -38.14
N PRO A 37 -5.59 -7.53 -38.13
CA PRO A 37 -5.25 -8.92 -38.38
C PRO A 37 -5.99 -9.94 -37.48
N VAL A 38 -6.41 -9.54 -36.28
CA VAL A 38 -7.21 -10.39 -35.36
C VAL A 38 -8.56 -10.76 -35.95
N ALA A 39 -9.17 -9.92 -36.81
CA ALA A 39 -10.46 -10.18 -37.45
C ALA A 39 -10.47 -11.49 -38.27
N THR A 40 -9.30 -11.94 -38.73
CA THR A 40 -9.16 -13.19 -39.51
C THR A 40 -9.30 -14.46 -38.66
N LEU A 41 -9.22 -14.33 -37.34
CA LEU A 41 -9.21 -15.44 -36.38
C LEU A 41 -10.63 -15.80 -35.91
N THR A 42 -11.51 -16.12 -36.85
CA THR A 42 -12.96 -16.31 -36.60
C THR A 42 -13.31 -17.49 -35.67
N ASN A 43 -12.33 -18.32 -35.28
CA ASN A 43 -12.50 -19.41 -34.32
C ASN A 43 -12.16 -19.03 -32.87
N LEU A 44 -11.79 -17.78 -32.61
CA LEU A 44 -11.53 -17.30 -31.25
C LEU A 44 -12.79 -17.42 -30.39
N THR A 45 -12.62 -18.02 -29.21
CA THR A 45 -13.61 -18.06 -28.12
C THR A 45 -13.17 -17.19 -26.95
N TRP A 46 -11.87 -16.90 -26.82
CA TRP A 46 -11.31 -16.07 -25.76
C TRP A 46 -10.28 -15.08 -26.32
N LEU A 47 -10.45 -13.80 -26.00
CA LEU A 47 -9.58 -12.71 -26.46
C LEU A 47 -9.28 -11.73 -25.33
N ARG A 48 -8.00 -11.44 -25.10
CA ARG A 48 -7.55 -10.45 -24.12
C ARG A 48 -6.70 -9.36 -24.77
N LEU A 49 -7.14 -8.12 -24.57
CA LEU A 49 -6.61 -6.89 -25.17
C LEU A 49 -6.49 -5.75 -24.14
N ASP A 50 -6.32 -6.09 -22.87
CA ASP A 50 -6.07 -5.10 -21.81
C ASP A 50 -4.78 -4.29 -22.10
N GLY A 51 -4.86 -2.97 -21.97
CA GLY A 51 -3.67 -2.10 -22.05
C GLY A 51 -3.04 -2.00 -23.46
N VAL A 52 -3.83 -2.21 -24.52
CA VAL A 52 -3.36 -2.16 -25.93
C VAL A 52 -3.53 -0.76 -26.56
N ALA A 53 -4.12 0.19 -25.82
CA ALA A 53 -4.41 1.56 -26.28
C ALA A 53 -5.40 1.60 -27.47
N LEU A 54 -6.42 0.73 -27.44
CA LEU A 54 -7.50 0.69 -28.40
C LEU A 54 -8.50 1.83 -28.16
N ASP A 55 -8.93 2.50 -29.22
CA ASP A 55 -10.06 3.44 -29.23
C ASP A 55 -11.27 2.89 -30.02
N ASN A 56 -11.05 1.88 -30.86
CA ASN A 56 -12.04 1.27 -31.74
C ASN A 56 -11.94 -0.27 -31.73
N ILE A 57 -13.10 -0.93 -31.73
CA ILE A 57 -13.25 -2.38 -31.73
C ILE A 57 -14.06 -2.90 -32.94
N GLY A 58 -14.04 -2.17 -34.05
CA GLY A 58 -14.77 -2.51 -35.29
C GLY A 58 -14.41 -3.87 -35.93
N PHE A 59 -13.31 -4.51 -35.52
CA PHE A 59 -12.92 -5.86 -35.95
C PHE A 59 -13.68 -6.97 -35.21
N VAL A 60 -14.20 -6.69 -34.02
CA VAL A 60 -14.83 -7.69 -33.13
C VAL A 60 -16.03 -8.40 -33.75
N PRO A 61 -16.90 -7.78 -34.58
CA PRO A 61 -18.02 -8.46 -35.20
C PRO A 61 -17.63 -9.69 -36.03
N ALA A 62 -16.39 -9.80 -36.54
CA ALA A 62 -15.93 -10.97 -37.29
C ALA A 62 -15.72 -12.22 -36.39
N LEU A 63 -15.62 -12.04 -35.07
CA LEU A 63 -15.30 -13.09 -34.10
C LEU A 63 -16.56 -13.74 -33.53
N HIS A 64 -17.45 -14.25 -34.38
CA HIS A 64 -18.79 -14.72 -33.99
C HIS A 64 -18.85 -15.85 -32.94
N LYS A 65 -17.73 -16.53 -32.66
CA LYS A 65 -17.62 -17.58 -31.63
C LYS A 65 -17.08 -17.08 -30.29
N LEU A 66 -16.85 -15.78 -30.16
CA LEU A 66 -16.23 -15.21 -28.98
C LEU A 66 -17.19 -15.29 -27.78
N GLU A 67 -16.70 -15.88 -26.69
CA GLU A 67 -17.41 -16.07 -25.43
C GLU A 67 -16.87 -15.14 -24.34
N HIS A 68 -15.58 -14.84 -24.37
CA HIS A 68 -14.90 -13.98 -23.40
C HIS A 68 -14.06 -12.92 -24.12
N ILE A 69 -14.26 -11.67 -23.73
CA ILE A 69 -13.45 -10.54 -24.20
C ILE A 69 -13.04 -9.64 -23.04
N ASP A 70 -11.73 -9.39 -22.95
CA ASP A 70 -11.14 -8.44 -22.01
C ASP A 70 -10.59 -7.23 -22.78
N LEU A 71 -11.18 -6.06 -22.54
CA LEU A 71 -10.87 -4.77 -23.15
C LEU A 71 -10.53 -3.71 -22.08
N ASP A 72 -10.16 -4.13 -20.88
CA ASP A 72 -9.82 -3.23 -19.78
C ASP A 72 -8.67 -2.26 -20.17
N ASN A 73 -8.58 -1.10 -19.52
CA ASN A 73 -7.47 -0.15 -19.68
C ASN A 73 -7.23 0.29 -21.14
N ASN A 74 -8.29 0.72 -21.82
CA ASN A 74 -8.25 1.23 -23.19
C ASN A 74 -8.90 2.63 -23.26
N SER A 75 -9.24 3.11 -24.45
CA SER A 75 -9.90 4.40 -24.67
C SER A 75 -11.16 4.25 -25.51
N ILE A 76 -11.88 3.14 -25.33
CA ILE A 76 -13.07 2.79 -26.10
C ILE A 76 -14.24 3.68 -25.67
N THR A 77 -14.91 4.28 -26.66
CA THR A 77 -16.11 5.12 -26.47
C THR A 77 -17.38 4.50 -27.06
N ASP A 78 -17.22 3.55 -27.99
CA ASP A 78 -18.30 2.89 -28.71
C ASP A 78 -18.18 1.36 -28.59
N ILE A 79 -19.20 0.74 -28.00
CA ILE A 79 -19.28 -0.71 -27.78
C ILE A 79 -20.32 -1.39 -28.67
N THR A 80 -20.94 -0.66 -29.59
CA THR A 80 -21.91 -1.22 -30.55
C THR A 80 -21.40 -2.42 -31.34
N PRO A 81 -20.10 -2.58 -31.67
CA PRO A 81 -19.61 -3.78 -32.35
C PRO A 81 -19.79 -5.08 -31.55
N LEU A 82 -19.92 -5.01 -30.21
CA LEU A 82 -20.13 -6.19 -29.37
C LEU A 82 -21.51 -6.82 -29.54
N TYR A 83 -22.52 -6.06 -29.99
CA TYR A 83 -23.91 -6.55 -30.08
C TYR A 83 -24.07 -7.65 -31.13
N ALA A 84 -23.13 -7.76 -32.07
CA ALA A 84 -23.14 -8.78 -33.12
C ALA A 84 -22.70 -10.18 -32.63
N LEU A 85 -22.31 -10.32 -31.35
CA LEU A 85 -21.75 -11.54 -30.79
C LEU A 85 -22.77 -12.29 -29.92
N PRO A 86 -23.39 -13.37 -30.43
CA PRO A 86 -24.50 -14.04 -29.75
C PRO A 86 -24.08 -14.98 -28.61
N GLN A 87 -22.78 -15.23 -28.42
CA GLN A 87 -22.23 -16.18 -27.44
C GLN A 87 -21.42 -15.49 -26.33
N LEU A 88 -21.42 -14.16 -26.26
CA LEU A 88 -20.67 -13.45 -25.22
C LEU A 88 -21.22 -13.80 -23.84
N ASN A 89 -20.34 -14.31 -22.99
CA ASN A 89 -20.59 -14.65 -21.60
C ASN A 89 -19.91 -13.66 -20.66
N THR A 90 -18.69 -13.23 -20.98
CA THR A 90 -17.90 -12.31 -20.16
C THR A 90 -17.39 -11.14 -20.98
N VAL A 91 -17.64 -9.92 -20.51
CA VAL A 91 -17.16 -8.67 -21.12
C VAL A 91 -16.52 -7.80 -20.05
N LEU A 92 -15.23 -7.54 -20.18
CA LEU A 92 -14.49 -6.64 -19.30
C LEU A 92 -14.19 -5.33 -20.05
N LEU A 93 -14.67 -4.21 -19.53
CA LEU A 93 -14.59 -2.87 -20.12
C LEU A 93 -14.20 -1.81 -19.07
N GLN A 94 -13.47 -2.20 -18.04
CA GLN A 94 -13.00 -1.29 -16.99
C GLN A 94 -12.01 -0.27 -17.56
N TYR A 95 -11.92 0.91 -16.93
CA TYR A 95 -10.96 1.95 -17.31
C TYR A 95 -11.02 2.30 -18.81
N ASN A 96 -12.23 2.62 -19.29
CA ASN A 96 -12.49 3.05 -20.66
C ASN A 96 -13.20 4.42 -20.66
N ALA A 97 -13.60 4.90 -21.83
CA ALA A 97 -14.16 6.24 -22.02
C ALA A 97 -15.66 6.22 -22.33
N LEU A 98 -16.43 5.28 -21.75
CA LEU A 98 -17.87 5.17 -22.01
C LEU A 98 -18.65 6.27 -21.29
N VAL A 99 -19.35 7.10 -22.07
CA VAL A 99 -20.20 8.20 -21.57
C VAL A 99 -21.69 7.91 -21.74
N ASP A 100 -22.05 7.24 -22.85
CA ASP A 100 -23.44 7.01 -23.22
C ASP A 100 -23.96 5.66 -22.70
N VAL A 101 -24.87 5.71 -21.73
CA VAL A 101 -25.51 4.54 -21.14
C VAL A 101 -26.47 3.85 -22.11
N ALA A 102 -26.94 4.54 -23.17
CA ALA A 102 -27.83 3.95 -24.16
C ALA A 102 -27.22 2.70 -24.83
N GLN A 103 -25.90 2.71 -25.02
CA GLN A 103 -25.15 1.59 -25.57
C GLN A 103 -25.19 0.32 -24.68
N LEU A 104 -25.42 0.47 -23.38
CA LEU A 104 -25.42 -0.66 -22.45
C LEU A 104 -26.74 -1.44 -22.46
N HIS A 105 -27.82 -0.89 -23.03
CA HIS A 105 -29.12 -1.59 -23.11
C HIS A 105 -29.02 -2.92 -23.84
N THR A 106 -28.54 -2.90 -25.07
CA THR A 106 -28.48 -4.08 -25.93
C THR A 106 -27.56 -5.16 -25.36
N LEU A 107 -26.46 -4.75 -24.71
CA LEU A 107 -25.54 -5.69 -24.08
C LEU A 107 -26.18 -6.41 -22.88
N LEU A 108 -27.04 -5.74 -22.11
CA LEU A 108 -27.73 -6.34 -20.96
C LEU A 108 -28.90 -7.26 -21.34
N GLU A 109 -29.40 -7.14 -22.57
CA GLU A 109 -30.41 -8.02 -23.17
C GLU A 109 -29.82 -9.33 -23.70
N CYS A 110 -28.48 -9.41 -23.84
CA CYS A 110 -27.81 -10.65 -24.24
C CYS A 110 -28.07 -11.77 -23.20
N PRO A 111 -28.73 -12.88 -23.59
CA PRO A 111 -29.16 -13.91 -22.65
C PRO A 111 -28.00 -14.75 -22.10
N THR A 112 -26.89 -14.79 -22.82
CA THR A 112 -25.67 -15.55 -22.47
C THR A 112 -24.74 -14.76 -21.55
N LEU A 113 -24.93 -13.44 -21.40
CA LEU A 113 -24.01 -12.59 -20.66
C LEU A 113 -24.10 -12.88 -19.16
N GLU A 114 -23.05 -13.49 -18.61
CA GLU A 114 -22.90 -13.87 -17.21
C GLU A 114 -22.11 -12.84 -16.40
N GLU A 115 -21.26 -12.03 -17.04
CA GLU A 115 -20.39 -11.06 -16.36
C GLU A 115 -20.13 -9.81 -17.22
N LEU A 116 -20.31 -8.63 -16.61
CA LEU A 116 -19.98 -7.34 -17.23
C LEU A 116 -19.30 -6.42 -16.21
N GLN A 117 -18.03 -6.09 -16.46
CA GLN A 117 -17.26 -5.18 -15.59
C GLN A 117 -17.06 -3.83 -16.27
N LEU A 118 -17.42 -2.74 -15.59
CA LEU A 118 -17.44 -1.38 -16.14
C LEU A 118 -16.86 -0.32 -15.21
N TYR A 119 -16.09 -0.74 -14.21
CA TYR A 119 -15.42 0.17 -13.28
C TYR A 119 -14.64 1.26 -14.01
N SER A 120 -14.59 2.47 -13.44
CA SER A 120 -13.87 3.62 -14.00
C SER A 120 -14.27 3.95 -15.45
N ASN A 121 -15.57 4.17 -15.66
CA ASN A 121 -16.09 4.75 -16.90
C ASN A 121 -16.86 6.05 -16.60
N PRO A 122 -16.72 7.11 -17.43
CA PRO A 122 -17.31 8.43 -17.16
C PRO A 122 -18.82 8.46 -16.92
N PHE A 123 -19.60 7.54 -17.51
CA PHE A 123 -21.05 7.50 -17.29
C PHE A 123 -21.41 7.29 -15.80
N ALA A 124 -20.63 6.50 -15.06
CA ALA A 124 -20.94 6.16 -13.69
C ALA A 124 -20.94 7.41 -12.80
N SER A 125 -19.94 8.28 -12.98
CA SER A 125 -19.85 9.54 -12.25
C SER A 125 -20.94 10.51 -12.67
N HIS A 126 -21.34 10.58 -13.94
CA HIS A 126 -22.49 11.39 -14.39
C HIS A 126 -23.79 11.00 -13.66
N TYR A 127 -24.05 9.70 -13.54
CA TYR A 127 -25.24 9.18 -12.85
C TYR A 127 -25.11 9.09 -11.32
N GLY A 128 -23.96 9.45 -10.77
CA GLY A 128 -23.67 9.36 -9.33
C GLY A 128 -23.66 7.92 -8.81
N ILE A 129 -23.36 6.95 -9.67
CA ILE A 129 -23.29 5.53 -9.32
C ILE A 129 -21.86 5.17 -8.95
N LYS A 130 -21.72 4.31 -7.95
CA LYS A 130 -20.46 3.67 -7.62
C LYS A 130 -20.45 2.25 -8.18
N LEU A 131 -19.49 1.98 -9.05
CA LEU A 131 -19.15 0.63 -9.49
C LEU A 131 -17.93 0.17 -8.68
N GLU A 132 -17.87 -1.11 -8.32
CA GLU A 132 -16.68 -1.68 -7.67
C GLU A 132 -15.75 -2.28 -8.74
N GLU A 133 -14.44 -2.25 -8.47
CA GLU A 133 -13.44 -2.83 -9.37
C GLU A 133 -13.59 -4.35 -9.38
N HIS A 134 -13.47 -4.97 -10.55
CA HIS A 134 -13.57 -6.43 -10.71
C HIS A 134 -14.91 -7.08 -10.27
N GLU A 135 -15.95 -6.28 -10.04
CA GLU A 135 -17.30 -6.80 -9.73
C GLU A 135 -18.28 -6.66 -10.90
N ASP A 136 -19.24 -7.58 -10.94
CA ASP A 136 -20.32 -7.58 -11.93
C ASP A 136 -21.22 -6.34 -11.79
N SER A 137 -21.21 -5.50 -12.83
CA SER A 137 -21.93 -4.23 -12.88
C SER A 137 -23.38 -4.38 -13.37
N ARG A 138 -23.83 -5.57 -13.82
CA ARG A 138 -25.17 -5.77 -14.43
C ARG A 138 -26.32 -5.40 -13.50
N SER A 139 -26.24 -5.73 -12.21
CA SER A 139 -27.30 -5.43 -11.24
C SER A 139 -27.51 -3.91 -11.10
N VAL A 140 -26.41 -3.18 -10.95
CA VAL A 140 -26.36 -1.72 -10.83
C VAL A 140 -26.84 -1.06 -12.12
N LEU A 141 -26.41 -1.55 -13.27
CA LEU A 141 -26.87 -1.02 -14.56
C LEU A 141 -28.35 -1.28 -14.82
N ARG A 142 -28.84 -2.50 -14.58
CA ARG A 142 -30.27 -2.80 -14.72
C ARG A 142 -31.11 -1.89 -13.82
N ASN A 143 -30.65 -1.63 -12.60
CA ASN A 143 -31.28 -0.65 -11.72
C ASN A 143 -31.19 0.79 -12.25
N LEU A 144 -30.08 1.20 -12.86
CA LEU A 144 -29.97 2.50 -13.53
C LEU A 144 -30.97 2.64 -14.67
N LEU A 145 -30.99 1.68 -15.60
CA LEU A 145 -31.89 1.69 -16.75
C LEU A 145 -33.35 1.70 -16.32
N PHE A 146 -33.69 0.94 -15.28
CA PHE A 146 -35.01 0.94 -14.66
C PHE A 146 -35.47 2.34 -14.18
N ARG A 147 -34.54 3.26 -13.87
CA ARG A 147 -34.83 4.66 -13.51
C ARG A 147 -34.92 5.58 -14.73
N ILE A 148 -34.14 5.30 -15.78
CA ILE A 148 -34.04 6.12 -16.99
C ILE A 148 -35.23 5.87 -17.92
N ASP A 149 -35.63 4.61 -18.12
CA ASP A 149 -36.66 4.22 -19.09
C ASP A 149 -38.03 4.85 -18.75
N ASP A 150 -38.36 4.92 -17.45
CA ASP A 150 -39.58 5.54 -16.92
C ASP A 150 -39.48 7.08 -16.80
N SER A 151 -38.35 7.69 -17.20
CA SER A 151 -38.14 9.14 -17.03
C SER A 151 -39.02 9.98 -17.96
N HIS A 152 -39.38 9.47 -19.14
CA HIS A 152 -40.07 10.22 -20.20
C HIS A 152 -39.44 11.60 -20.48
N GLY A 153 -38.10 11.69 -20.47
CA GLY A 153 -37.36 12.93 -20.71
C GLY A 153 -37.35 13.92 -19.53
N LYS A 154 -37.76 13.47 -18.33
CA LYS A 154 -37.63 14.27 -17.10
C LYS A 154 -36.24 14.11 -16.51
N HIS A 155 -35.72 15.23 -16.00
CA HIS A 155 -34.44 15.29 -15.32
C HIS A 155 -34.63 15.68 -13.86
N ILE A 156 -33.83 15.09 -12.99
CA ILE A 156 -33.75 15.39 -11.55
C ILE A 156 -32.36 15.94 -11.28
N VAL A 157 -32.30 17.00 -10.46
CA VAL A 157 -31.05 17.51 -9.91
C VAL A 157 -30.76 16.80 -8.60
N LEU A 158 -29.65 16.08 -8.53
CA LEU A 158 -29.22 15.39 -7.32
C LEU A 158 -28.52 16.39 -6.36
N PRO A 159 -28.72 16.25 -5.03
CA PRO A 159 -28.04 17.10 -4.06
C PRO A 159 -26.53 16.85 -4.07
N SER A 160 -25.74 17.92 -4.07
CA SER A 160 -24.28 17.82 -3.88
C SER A 160 -23.93 17.44 -2.43
N LYS A 161 -22.79 16.77 -2.24
CA LYS A 161 -22.28 16.42 -0.93
C LYS A 161 -21.24 17.44 -0.48
N VAL A 162 -21.43 18.03 0.70
CA VAL A 162 -20.51 18.99 1.32
C VAL A 162 -19.98 18.42 2.64
N LEU A 163 -18.66 18.33 2.75
CA LEU A 163 -17.96 17.71 3.88
C LEU A 163 -17.29 18.79 4.73
N LEU A 164 -17.57 18.85 6.03
CA LEU A 164 -16.86 19.73 6.97
C LEU A 164 -15.81 18.92 7.75
N LEU A 165 -14.53 19.21 7.53
CA LEU A 165 -13.39 18.55 8.19
C LEU A 165 -12.59 19.52 9.07
N GLY A 166 -11.84 18.99 10.03
CA GLY A 166 -10.99 19.79 10.94
C GLY A 166 -11.03 19.33 12.40
N ASN A 167 -10.17 19.93 13.23
CA ASN A 167 -10.04 19.62 14.66
C ASN A 167 -11.35 19.77 15.45
N HIS A 168 -11.40 19.14 16.63
CA HIS A 168 -12.41 19.45 17.63
C HIS A 168 -12.41 20.96 17.94
N ALA A 169 -13.59 21.56 18.11
CA ALA A 169 -13.78 23.01 18.30
C ALA A 169 -13.30 23.94 17.16
N ALA A 170 -12.92 23.44 15.97
CA ALA A 170 -12.56 24.31 14.83
C ALA A 170 -13.71 25.19 14.28
N GLY A 171 -14.94 25.08 14.82
CA GLY A 171 -16.11 25.88 14.41
C GLY A 171 -17.03 25.21 13.37
N LYS A 172 -16.87 23.91 13.09
CA LYS A 172 -17.66 23.16 12.08
C LYS A 172 -19.16 23.29 12.30
N SER A 173 -19.63 23.03 13.52
CA SER A 173 -21.04 23.08 13.85
C SER A 173 -21.62 24.49 13.79
N SER A 174 -20.83 25.50 14.18
CA SER A 174 -21.18 26.92 14.06
C SER A 174 -21.33 27.33 12.59
N LEU A 175 -20.40 26.93 11.72
CA LEU A 175 -20.48 27.19 10.28
C LEU A 175 -21.68 26.45 9.64
N ALA A 176 -21.90 25.18 9.99
CA ALA A 176 -23.06 24.42 9.51
C ALA A 176 -24.40 25.05 9.95
N HIS A 177 -24.45 25.61 11.16
CA HIS A 177 -25.62 26.33 11.64
C HIS A 177 -25.84 27.63 10.87
N TYR A 178 -24.77 28.42 10.66
CA TYR A 178 -24.84 29.64 9.85
C TYR A 178 -25.35 29.38 8.43
N LEU A 179 -24.80 28.37 7.74
CA LEU A 179 -25.21 28.02 6.37
C LEU A 179 -26.68 27.59 6.29
N THR A 180 -27.25 27.04 7.37
CA THR A 180 -28.62 26.48 7.34
C THR A 180 -29.68 27.42 7.92
N GLN A 181 -29.34 28.24 8.91
CA GLN A 181 -30.26 29.13 9.62
C GLN A 181 -30.01 30.62 9.32
N GLY A 182 -28.87 30.97 8.71
CA GLY A 182 -28.48 32.36 8.46
C GLY A 182 -28.08 33.15 9.71
N THR A 183 -27.98 32.50 10.87
CA THR A 183 -27.57 33.08 12.15
C THR A 183 -26.38 32.32 12.73
N LEU A 184 -25.46 33.03 13.37
CA LEU A 184 -24.41 32.39 14.19
C LEU A 184 -25.04 31.88 15.49
N ALA A 185 -24.72 30.65 15.89
CA ALA A 185 -25.25 30.07 17.12
C ALA A 185 -24.58 30.72 18.35
N HIS A 186 -25.35 31.02 19.39
CA HIS A 186 -24.80 31.33 20.71
C HIS A 186 -24.33 30.03 21.38
N ASN A 187 -23.01 29.89 21.61
CA ASN A 187 -22.33 28.82 22.35
C ASN A 187 -23.09 27.48 22.38
N GLY A 188 -22.99 26.73 21.29
CA GLY A 188 -23.52 25.37 21.23
C GLY A 188 -22.57 24.37 21.89
N GLU A 189 -23.12 23.49 22.73
CA GLU A 189 -22.46 22.29 23.24
C GLU A 189 -21.69 21.57 22.13
N SER A 190 -20.53 21.01 22.46
CA SER A 190 -19.67 20.38 21.49
C SER A 190 -20.41 19.24 20.78
N THR A 191 -20.33 19.21 19.44
CA THR A 191 -21.01 18.16 18.68
C THR A 191 -20.18 16.88 18.75
N HIS A 192 -20.63 15.93 19.58
CA HIS A 192 -19.96 14.64 19.75
C HIS A 192 -20.36 13.59 18.68
N ILE A 193 -21.34 13.88 17.81
CA ILE A 193 -21.97 12.90 16.89
C ILE A 193 -22.23 13.52 15.50
N LEU A 194 -22.13 12.71 14.44
CA LEU A 194 -22.49 13.03 13.05
C LEU A 194 -23.83 13.80 12.92
N GLN A 195 -23.79 14.97 12.26
CA GLN A 195 -24.97 15.73 11.83
C GLN A 195 -25.00 15.86 10.31
N ILE A 196 -26.16 15.57 9.70
CA ILE A 196 -26.41 15.74 8.27
C ILE A 196 -27.51 16.78 8.12
N LYS A 197 -27.19 17.95 7.54
CA LYS A 197 -28.13 19.06 7.39
C LYS A 197 -28.41 19.36 5.92
N PRO A 198 -29.69 19.42 5.50
CA PRO A 198 -30.02 19.84 4.15
C PRO A 198 -29.77 21.34 3.97
N TYR A 199 -29.08 21.69 2.88
CA TYR A 199 -28.80 23.07 2.49
C TYR A 199 -29.65 23.46 1.28
N LYS A 200 -30.12 24.71 1.26
CA LYS A 200 -30.81 25.32 0.13
C LYS A 200 -30.18 26.68 -0.14
N LYS A 201 -29.86 26.94 -1.40
CA LYS A 201 -29.29 28.23 -1.83
C LYS A 201 -30.30 29.35 -1.54
N GLN A 202 -29.79 30.52 -1.17
CA GLN A 202 -30.65 31.69 -1.03
C GLN A 202 -31.13 32.13 -2.43
N PRO A 203 -32.43 32.40 -2.63
CA PRO A 203 -32.93 32.82 -3.93
C PRO A 203 -32.40 34.21 -4.28
N ASP A 204 -31.98 34.40 -5.54
CA ASP A 204 -31.66 35.71 -6.10
C ASP A 204 -32.80 36.70 -5.81
N MET A 205 -32.43 37.96 -5.50
CA MET A 205 -33.35 39.03 -5.08
C MET A 205 -34.56 39.28 -6.02
N GLY A 206 -34.53 38.76 -7.26
CA GLY A 206 -35.65 38.79 -8.22
C GLY A 206 -36.63 37.61 -8.15
N ALA A 207 -36.28 36.47 -7.54
CA ALA A 207 -37.06 35.23 -7.55
C ALA A 207 -37.91 35.00 -6.28
N ARG A 208 -37.95 35.98 -5.36
CA ARG A 208 -38.67 35.88 -4.06
C ARG A 208 -40.19 35.64 -4.16
N LYS A 209 -40.82 35.88 -5.32
CA LYS A 209 -42.29 35.75 -5.48
C LYS A 209 -42.79 34.40 -6.01
N ALA A 210 -41.91 33.48 -6.45
CA ALA A 210 -42.32 32.19 -7.01
C ALA A 210 -42.00 30.96 -6.12
N ALA A 211 -41.16 31.11 -5.10
CA ALA A 211 -40.56 29.99 -4.37
C ALA A 211 -41.49 29.22 -3.40
N ASN A 212 -42.76 29.61 -3.26
CA ASN A 212 -43.65 29.04 -2.23
C ASN A 212 -44.59 27.91 -2.69
N LYS A 213 -44.42 27.35 -3.89
CA LYS A 213 -45.17 26.16 -4.33
C LYS A 213 -44.33 25.28 -5.28
N THR A 214 -43.45 24.45 -4.72
CA THR A 214 -43.17 23.04 -5.09
C THR A 214 -41.93 22.55 -4.33
N SER A 215 -42.04 21.44 -3.63
CA SER A 215 -41.01 20.88 -2.74
C SER A 215 -39.87 20.23 -3.53
N ALA A 216 -38.94 21.02 -4.07
CA ALA A 216 -37.71 20.51 -4.67
C ALA A 216 -36.78 19.87 -3.61
N LEU A 217 -35.98 18.89 -4.06
CA LEU A 217 -34.86 18.29 -3.31
C LEU A 217 -33.91 19.39 -2.77
N PRO A 218 -33.14 19.14 -1.69
CA PRO A 218 -32.14 20.10 -1.22
C PRO A 218 -31.05 20.29 -2.28
N ASP A 219 -30.40 21.46 -2.29
CA ASP A 219 -29.31 21.74 -3.22
C ASP A 219 -28.04 20.98 -2.84
N ALA A 220 -27.79 20.84 -1.54
CA ALA A 220 -26.68 20.09 -1.00
C ALA A 220 -27.00 19.46 0.37
N LEU A 221 -26.18 18.51 0.78
CA LEU A 221 -26.18 17.91 2.11
C LEU A 221 -24.86 18.25 2.79
N ILE A 222 -24.93 18.95 3.93
CA ILE A 222 -23.76 19.30 4.73
C ILE A 222 -23.56 18.22 5.80
N TYR A 223 -22.38 17.60 5.79
CA TYR A 223 -21.95 16.60 6.75
C TYR A 223 -20.99 17.23 7.76
N ASP A 224 -21.41 17.28 9.03
CA ASP A 224 -20.60 17.73 10.16
C ASP A 224 -20.23 16.53 11.04
N PHE A 225 -18.95 16.19 11.05
CA PHE A 225 -18.43 15.06 11.80
C PHE A 225 -17.93 15.51 13.18
N GLY A 226 -18.76 15.23 14.19
CA GLY A 226 -18.37 15.22 15.59
C GLY A 226 -17.70 13.90 15.99
N GLY A 227 -16.72 13.93 16.90
CA GLY A 227 -16.13 12.70 17.48
C GLY A 227 -15.40 11.79 16.49
N GLN A 228 -14.69 12.36 15.51
CA GLN A 228 -14.03 11.63 14.40
C GLN A 228 -13.09 10.51 14.86
N ASP A 229 -12.45 10.68 16.02
CA ASP A 229 -11.53 9.71 16.61
C ASP A 229 -12.22 8.42 17.10
N TYR A 230 -13.53 8.47 17.40
CA TYR A 230 -14.23 7.37 18.06
C TYR A 230 -14.96 6.43 17.10
N TYR A 231 -15.59 6.99 16.05
CA TYR A 231 -16.47 6.25 15.14
C TYR A 231 -15.91 6.10 13.73
N HIS A 232 -14.58 6.14 13.58
CA HIS A 232 -13.88 6.11 12.30
C HIS A 232 -14.42 5.06 11.31
N GLY A 233 -14.72 3.84 11.76
CA GLY A 233 -15.33 2.78 10.95
C GLY A 233 -16.66 3.19 10.30
N ILE A 234 -17.63 3.58 11.13
CA ILE A 234 -18.95 4.05 10.65
C ILE A 234 -18.81 5.31 9.78
N TYR A 235 -17.83 6.17 10.08
CA TYR A 235 -17.63 7.42 9.35
C TYR A 235 -17.02 7.25 7.97
N ARG A 236 -16.32 6.14 7.71
CA ARG A 236 -15.71 5.81 6.43
C ARG A 236 -16.73 5.83 5.28
N VAL A 237 -17.94 5.30 5.52
CA VAL A 237 -19.06 5.30 4.55
C VAL A 237 -19.45 6.71 4.11
N PHE A 238 -19.30 7.71 5.00
CA PHE A 238 -19.65 9.09 4.69
C PHE A 238 -18.49 9.90 4.10
N MET A 239 -17.24 9.42 4.16
CA MET A 239 -16.06 10.08 3.59
C MET A 239 -15.95 9.88 2.06
N SER A 240 -17.09 9.74 1.39
CA SER A 240 -17.18 9.32 -0.02
C SER A 240 -16.51 10.28 -1.01
N GLN A 241 -16.14 9.71 -2.14
CA GLN A 241 -15.54 10.34 -3.32
C GLN A 241 -16.38 11.51 -3.86
N HIS A 242 -15.69 12.52 -4.41
CA HIS A 242 -16.25 13.74 -5.05
C HIS A 242 -17.09 14.66 -4.15
N ALA A 243 -16.93 14.59 -2.83
CA ALA A 243 -17.54 15.56 -1.92
C ALA A 243 -16.80 16.91 -1.95
N LEU A 244 -17.54 18.01 -2.09
CA LEU A 244 -17.01 19.36 -1.90
C LEU A 244 -16.56 19.50 -0.45
N THR A 245 -15.27 19.65 -0.22
CA THR A 245 -14.71 19.62 1.14
C THR A 245 -14.38 21.03 1.62
N CYS A 246 -14.85 21.37 2.81
CA CYS A 246 -14.46 22.56 3.56
C CYS A 246 -13.61 22.11 4.74
N LEU A 247 -12.31 22.41 4.70
CA LEU A 247 -11.37 22.13 5.78
C LEU A 247 -11.26 23.35 6.70
N LEU A 248 -11.78 23.23 7.91
CA LEU A 248 -11.73 24.27 8.94
C LEU A 248 -10.54 24.03 9.86
N TRP A 249 -9.77 25.06 10.14
CA TRP A 249 -8.65 24.99 11.07
C TRP A 249 -8.57 26.25 11.94
N HIS A 250 -8.02 26.08 13.13
CA HIS A 250 -7.85 27.14 14.13
C HIS A 250 -6.35 27.31 14.42
N PRO A 251 -5.79 28.53 14.38
CA PRO A 251 -4.35 28.75 14.54
C PRO A 251 -3.76 28.23 15.86
N GLN A 252 -4.54 28.25 16.95
CA GLN A 252 -4.06 27.74 18.25
C GLN A 252 -4.04 26.20 18.33
N SER A 253 -4.86 25.50 17.54
CA SER A 253 -4.90 24.03 17.52
C SER A 253 -4.15 23.42 16.33
N ASP A 254 -3.41 24.23 15.56
CA ASP A 254 -2.59 23.81 14.42
C ASP A 254 -1.28 23.13 14.85
N CYS A 255 -1.41 22.04 15.61
CA CYS A 255 -0.28 21.25 16.08
C CYS A 255 -0.69 19.79 16.30
N ASN A 256 0.26 18.87 16.22
CA ASN A 256 0.05 17.45 16.53
C ASN A 256 0.33 17.19 18.02
N LYS A 257 -0.68 17.34 18.87
CA LYS A 257 -0.56 17.18 20.32
C LYS A 257 -1.76 16.47 20.92
N VAL A 258 -1.52 15.77 22.03
CA VAL A 258 -2.58 15.20 22.87
C VAL A 258 -2.80 16.15 24.04
N GLU A 259 -3.99 16.73 24.15
CA GLU A 259 -4.34 17.65 25.23
C GLU A 259 -5.64 17.19 25.90
N LYS A 260 -5.85 17.63 27.15
CA LYS A 260 -7.14 17.45 27.80
C LYS A 260 -8.04 18.59 27.38
N ASP A 261 -9.17 18.26 26.77
CA ASP A 261 -10.17 19.25 26.41
C ASP A 261 -10.82 19.89 27.67
N SER A 262 -11.66 20.91 27.50
CA SER A 262 -12.39 21.61 28.57
C SER A 262 -13.24 20.67 29.45
N GLU A 263 -13.59 19.49 28.93
CA GLU A 263 -14.32 18.43 29.65
C GLU A 263 -13.40 17.38 30.31
N LYS A 264 -12.08 17.63 30.35
CA LYS A 264 -11.03 16.72 30.86
C LYS A 264 -10.86 15.41 30.08
N VAL A 265 -11.48 15.28 28.91
CA VAL A 265 -11.29 14.16 27.97
C VAL A 265 -9.99 14.38 27.19
N MET A 266 -9.16 13.35 27.06
CA MET A 266 -7.93 13.42 26.23
C MET A 266 -8.30 13.47 24.75
N SER A 267 -8.24 14.64 24.14
CA SER A 267 -8.44 14.89 22.71
C SER A 267 -7.09 15.01 21.97
N ARG A 268 -7.10 14.78 20.66
CA ARG A 268 -5.94 14.97 19.79
C ARG A 268 -6.17 16.19 18.92
N HIS A 269 -5.22 17.10 18.92
CA HIS A 269 -5.13 18.17 17.93
C HIS A 269 -4.21 17.70 16.81
N PHE A 270 -4.58 18.04 15.58
CA PHE A 270 -3.78 17.81 14.39
C PHE A 270 -3.54 19.11 13.66
N ASN A 271 -2.36 19.22 13.05
CA ASN A 271 -2.05 20.35 12.20
C ASN A 271 -2.82 20.31 10.87
N ARG A 272 -2.78 21.41 10.13
CA ARG A 272 -3.41 21.56 8.82
C ARG A 272 -2.90 20.51 7.81
N ASP A 273 -1.61 20.22 7.82
CA ASP A 273 -0.99 19.27 6.89
C ASP A 273 -1.51 17.83 7.10
N TYR A 274 -1.80 17.45 8.34
CA TYR A 274 -2.43 16.18 8.65
C TYR A 274 -3.82 16.07 8.04
N TRP A 275 -4.65 17.12 8.15
CA TRP A 275 -6.00 17.11 7.58
C TRP A 275 -6.00 17.16 6.05
N LEU A 276 -5.02 17.83 5.44
CA LEU A 276 -4.80 17.78 4.00
C LEU A 276 -4.39 16.36 3.57
N GLY A 277 -3.49 15.72 4.32
CA GLY A 277 -3.12 14.32 4.11
C GLY A 277 -4.28 13.34 4.32
N TYR A 278 -5.14 13.58 5.32
CA TYR A 278 -6.39 12.84 5.54
C TYR A 278 -7.30 12.94 4.31
N TRP A 279 -7.55 14.16 3.83
CA TRP A 279 -8.39 14.39 2.66
C TRP A 279 -7.80 13.74 1.41
N GLN A 280 -6.49 13.86 1.20
CA GLN A 280 -5.81 13.21 0.08
C GLN A 280 -5.91 11.70 0.19
N HIS A 281 -5.66 11.09 1.35
CA HIS A 281 -5.73 9.64 1.49
C HIS A 281 -7.07 9.07 1.02
N TYR A 282 -8.19 9.66 1.45
CA TYR A 282 -9.53 9.22 1.05
C TYR A 282 -9.93 9.59 -0.40
N ASN A 283 -9.32 10.62 -1.00
CA ASN A 283 -9.60 11.04 -2.39
C ASN A 283 -8.56 10.54 -3.42
N ALA A 284 -7.36 10.13 -3.00
CA ALA A 284 -6.24 9.70 -3.83
C ALA A 284 -6.15 8.17 -3.98
N LEU A 285 -6.70 7.40 -3.03
CA LEU A 285 -6.92 5.96 -3.17
C LEU A 285 -7.75 5.61 -4.45
N SER A 286 -8.43 6.58 -5.06
CA SER A 286 -9.07 6.47 -6.38
C SER A 286 -8.20 6.88 -7.58
N SER A 287 -7.24 7.80 -7.45
CA SER A 287 -6.44 8.31 -8.57
C SER A 287 -5.13 7.55 -8.80
N GLU A 288 -4.59 6.88 -7.79
CA GLU A 288 -3.33 6.12 -7.91
C GLU A 288 -3.46 4.80 -8.67
N ARG A 289 -4.69 4.37 -9.03
CA ARG A 289 -4.88 3.22 -9.94
C ARG A 289 -4.65 3.59 -11.41
N THR A 290 -4.45 4.88 -11.73
CA THR A 290 -4.33 5.40 -13.10
C THR A 290 -2.93 5.89 -13.47
N ILE A 291 -1.88 5.50 -12.74
CA ILE A 291 -0.51 5.88 -13.10
C ILE A 291 0.25 4.65 -13.60
N SER A 292 0.48 4.62 -14.92
CA SER A 292 1.47 3.74 -15.53
C SER A 292 2.81 3.90 -14.81
N THR A 293 3.42 2.77 -14.45
CA THR A 293 4.73 2.63 -13.80
C THR A 293 5.86 3.45 -14.44
N ALA A 294 5.66 3.99 -15.65
CA ALA A 294 6.61 4.81 -16.38
C ALA A 294 6.68 6.29 -15.93
N GLN A 295 5.61 6.91 -15.41
CA GLN A 295 5.60 8.36 -15.09
C GLN A 295 6.12 8.69 -13.68
N LEU A 296 6.14 7.73 -12.76
CA LEU A 296 6.64 7.90 -11.38
C LEU A 296 8.18 7.98 -11.29
N ALA A 297 8.91 7.77 -12.39
CA ALA A 297 10.37 7.66 -12.38
C ALA A 297 11.11 9.02 -12.28
N SER A 298 10.47 10.17 -12.50
CA SER A 298 11.17 11.45 -12.70
C SER A 298 11.22 12.42 -11.52
N SER A 299 10.52 12.19 -10.40
CA SER A 299 10.49 13.15 -9.27
C SER A 299 10.85 12.51 -7.93
N ILE A 300 12.14 12.42 -7.62
CA ILE A 300 12.66 11.96 -6.31
C ILE A 300 12.83 13.14 -5.33
N ASP A 301 12.94 14.38 -5.84
CA ASP A 301 13.21 15.60 -5.04
C ASP A 301 12.01 16.58 -4.94
N ALA A 302 10.81 16.20 -5.40
CA ALA A 302 9.67 17.11 -5.36
C ALA A 302 9.02 17.14 -3.95
N PRO A 303 8.47 18.30 -3.50
CA PRO A 303 7.76 18.37 -2.23
C PRO A 303 6.64 17.30 -2.20
N PRO A 304 6.24 16.81 -1.01
CA PRO A 304 5.28 15.71 -0.86
C PRO A 304 3.88 15.96 -1.46
N PHE A 305 3.68 17.10 -2.12
CA PHE A 305 2.44 17.57 -2.71
C PHE A 305 2.64 18.28 -4.07
N SER A 306 3.68 17.97 -4.85
CA SER A 306 3.74 18.50 -6.22
C SER A 306 2.74 17.78 -7.13
N ALA A 307 1.94 18.54 -7.88
CA ALA A 307 1.19 18.02 -9.02
C ALA A 307 2.15 17.29 -10.00
N PRO A 308 1.66 16.30 -10.79
CA PRO A 308 2.48 15.71 -11.85
C PRO A 308 3.08 16.82 -12.72
N PRO A 309 4.32 16.66 -13.21
CA PRO A 309 4.96 17.68 -14.03
C PRO A 309 4.07 17.96 -15.25
N THR A 310 3.65 19.21 -15.39
CA THR A 310 2.92 19.72 -16.56
C THR A 310 3.87 19.73 -17.75
N ASP A 311 4.07 18.58 -18.37
CA ASP A 311 4.67 18.51 -19.70
C ASP A 311 3.56 18.76 -20.72
N ASP A 312 3.70 19.81 -21.51
CA ASP A 312 2.75 20.36 -22.49
C ASP A 312 2.45 19.42 -23.68
N THR A 313 2.12 18.16 -23.42
CA THR A 313 1.65 17.21 -24.44
C THR A 313 0.29 16.65 -24.05
N LYS A 314 -0.69 17.05 -24.87
CA LYS A 314 -2.09 16.60 -24.89
C LYS A 314 -2.26 15.09 -24.69
N LYS A 315 -2.28 14.58 -23.45
CA LYS A 315 -2.68 13.20 -23.11
C LYS A 315 -3.30 13.01 -21.72
N GLU A 316 -3.70 14.07 -21.02
CA GLU A 316 -4.46 13.96 -19.75
C GLU A 316 -5.95 14.30 -19.94
N ALA A 317 -6.65 13.54 -20.79
CA ALA A 317 -8.09 13.73 -21.00
C ALA A 317 -8.96 12.86 -20.06
N ASN A 318 -8.37 11.91 -19.31
CA ASN A 318 -9.12 10.87 -18.60
C ASN A 318 -8.93 10.86 -17.06
N ALA A 319 -8.20 11.81 -16.47
CA ALA A 319 -8.14 11.92 -15.00
C ALA A 319 -9.39 12.68 -14.51
N GLU A 320 -10.24 12.04 -13.72
CA GLU A 320 -11.37 12.72 -13.08
C GLU A 320 -10.84 13.92 -12.25
N PRO A 321 -11.41 15.12 -12.38
CA PRO A 321 -10.94 16.28 -11.63
C PRO A 321 -11.06 16.02 -10.12
N ALA A 322 -9.97 16.27 -9.39
CA ALA A 322 -9.93 16.13 -7.94
C ALA A 322 -11.08 16.92 -7.29
N ALA A 323 -11.67 16.38 -6.22
CA ALA A 323 -12.79 17.02 -5.56
C ALA A 323 -12.40 18.44 -5.09
N PRO A 324 -13.28 19.45 -5.22
CA PRO A 324 -12.94 20.81 -4.81
C PRO A 324 -12.73 20.91 -3.29
N LEU A 325 -11.62 21.54 -2.88
CA LEU A 325 -11.24 21.75 -1.48
C LEU A 325 -11.12 23.25 -1.16
N LEU A 326 -11.88 23.70 -0.15
CA LEU A 326 -11.80 25.04 0.42
C LEU A 326 -11.12 24.99 1.79
N LEU A 327 -10.11 25.82 1.99
CA LEU A 327 -9.43 25.96 3.29
C LEU A 327 -9.99 27.17 4.03
N ILE A 328 -10.46 26.97 5.27
CA ILE A 328 -11.12 28.00 6.07
C ILE A 328 -10.38 28.15 7.40
N GLN A 329 -9.73 29.30 7.59
CA GLN A 329 -9.22 29.72 8.89
C GLN A 329 -10.37 30.30 9.70
N THR A 330 -10.72 29.66 10.80
CA THR A 330 -11.75 30.17 11.73
C THR A 330 -11.12 31.03 12.84
N HIS A 331 -11.97 31.72 13.60
CA HIS A 331 -11.57 32.64 14.68
C HIS A 331 -10.68 33.78 14.20
N ALA A 332 -11.07 34.39 13.07
CA ALA A 332 -10.44 35.59 12.52
C ALA A 332 -10.38 36.77 13.51
N ASP A 333 -11.25 36.75 14.51
CA ASP A 333 -11.30 37.67 15.65
C ASP A 333 -10.06 37.57 16.56
N GLU A 334 -9.39 36.42 16.63
CA GLU A 334 -8.16 36.25 17.41
C GLU A 334 -6.89 36.50 16.59
N GLU A 335 -6.78 35.87 15.43
CA GLU A 335 -5.63 36.00 14.52
C GLU A 335 -6.11 36.26 13.08
N ALA A 336 -6.07 37.53 12.67
CA ALA A 336 -6.57 37.99 11.37
C ALA A 336 -5.60 37.76 10.19
N ASN A 337 -4.37 37.29 10.45
CA ASN A 337 -3.37 37.07 9.40
C ASN A 337 -3.61 35.73 8.71
N LEU A 338 -3.78 35.76 7.39
CA LEU A 338 -3.84 34.54 6.56
C LEU A 338 -2.46 33.89 6.53
N ARG A 339 -2.35 32.64 6.99
CA ARG A 339 -1.15 31.84 6.76
C ARG A 339 -1.26 31.14 5.40
N PRO A 340 -0.48 31.55 4.38
CA PRO A 340 -0.60 30.94 3.06
C PRO A 340 -0.34 29.44 3.11
N CYS A 341 -1.03 28.72 2.24
CA CYS A 341 -0.84 27.30 1.98
C CYS A 341 -0.50 27.13 0.48
N ASP A 342 0.71 26.66 0.19
CA ASP A 342 1.20 26.43 -1.18
C ASP A 342 0.80 25.04 -1.73
N ASN A 343 -0.30 24.46 -1.21
CA ASN A 343 -0.76 23.13 -1.61
C ASN A 343 -1.63 23.22 -2.88
N PRO A 344 -1.29 22.51 -3.98
CA PRO A 344 -1.97 22.66 -5.27
C PRO A 344 -3.42 22.15 -5.28
N TYR A 345 -3.83 21.36 -4.27
CA TYR A 345 -5.20 20.86 -4.17
C TYR A 345 -6.16 21.87 -3.53
N VAL A 346 -5.65 22.91 -2.86
CA VAL A 346 -6.48 23.94 -2.23
C VAL A 346 -6.93 24.93 -3.30
N LEU A 347 -8.23 24.94 -3.60
CA LEU A 347 -8.80 25.84 -4.61
C LEU A 347 -8.70 27.31 -4.18
N ASN A 348 -9.04 27.58 -2.92
CA ASN A 348 -9.08 28.93 -2.35
C ASN A 348 -9.01 28.87 -0.81
N GLN A 349 -8.56 29.98 -0.21
CA GLN A 349 -8.44 30.15 1.24
C GLN A 349 -9.35 31.27 1.73
N HIS A 350 -10.03 31.04 2.85
CA HIS A 350 -10.96 31.98 3.46
C HIS A 350 -10.60 32.20 4.93
N ILE A 351 -10.85 33.41 5.42
CA ILE A 351 -10.75 33.77 6.84
C ILE A 351 -12.14 34.15 7.32
N VAL A 352 -12.64 33.47 8.35
CA VAL A 352 -14.00 33.65 8.86
C VAL A 352 -13.97 33.81 10.37
N SER A 353 -14.68 34.81 10.90
CA SER A 353 -15.05 34.84 12.31
C SER A 353 -16.42 34.18 12.49
N LEU A 354 -16.52 33.30 13.48
CA LEU A 354 -17.75 32.58 13.83
C LEU A 354 -18.30 33.03 15.19
N ASP A 355 -17.74 34.10 15.76
CA ASP A 355 -18.22 34.69 17.00
C ASP A 355 -19.32 35.73 16.73
N SER A 356 -20.47 35.51 17.36
CA SER A 356 -21.62 36.42 17.29
C SER A 356 -21.40 37.72 18.07
N ALA A 357 -20.44 37.75 19.02
CA ALA A 357 -20.17 38.91 19.86
C ALA A 357 -19.22 39.94 19.20
N GLN A 358 -18.46 39.54 18.17
CA GLN A 358 -17.45 40.36 17.50
C GLN A 358 -17.72 40.58 16.00
N ASP A 359 -19.00 40.57 15.59
CA ASP A 359 -19.38 40.72 14.18
C ASP A 359 -19.04 42.13 13.64
N THR A 360 -17.99 42.21 12.83
CA THR A 360 -17.60 43.42 12.11
C THR A 360 -18.11 43.37 10.66
N PRO A 361 -18.34 44.52 9.99
CA PRO A 361 -18.70 44.55 8.57
C PRO A 361 -17.73 43.79 7.66
N LEU A 362 -16.46 43.69 8.07
CA LEU A 362 -15.43 42.94 7.36
C LEU A 362 -15.65 41.42 7.48
N PHE A 363 -15.95 40.92 8.67
CA PHE A 363 -16.17 39.49 8.90
C PHE A 363 -17.47 38.99 8.27
N SER A 364 -18.55 39.77 8.36
CA SER A 364 -19.81 39.47 7.67
C SER A 364 -19.64 39.48 6.13
N ALA A 365 -18.86 40.40 5.56
CA ALA A 365 -18.53 40.39 4.13
C ALA A 365 -17.70 39.16 3.72
N SER A 366 -16.72 38.75 4.55
CA SER A 366 -15.91 37.55 4.28
C SER A 366 -16.75 36.27 4.31
N LEU A 367 -17.66 36.16 5.28
CA LEU A 367 -18.59 35.03 5.42
C LEU A 367 -19.58 34.96 4.23
N GLN A 368 -20.08 36.10 3.77
CA GLN A 368 -20.91 36.18 2.55
C GLN A 368 -20.13 35.81 1.29
N TYR A 369 -18.87 36.25 1.16
CA TYR A 369 -18.00 35.88 0.05
C TYR A 369 -17.77 34.36 0.02
N PHE A 370 -17.47 33.76 1.17
CA PHE A 370 -17.37 32.30 1.31
C PHE A 370 -18.67 31.60 0.89
N GLN A 371 -19.83 32.08 1.36
CA GLN A 371 -21.12 31.49 1.01
C GLN A 371 -21.41 31.57 -0.50
N ALA A 372 -21.14 32.72 -1.13
CA ALA A 372 -21.33 32.88 -2.58
C ALA A 372 -20.43 31.93 -3.39
N GLN A 373 -19.19 31.75 -2.96
CA GLN A 373 -18.27 30.79 -3.59
C GLN A 373 -18.71 29.34 -3.38
N LEU A 374 -19.19 29.00 -2.17
CA LEU A 374 -19.75 27.68 -1.88
C LEU A 374 -20.97 27.41 -2.78
N ASP A 375 -21.86 28.38 -2.95
CA ASP A 375 -23.04 28.27 -3.83
C ASP A 375 -22.65 28.08 -5.30
N ALA A 376 -21.61 28.78 -5.76
CA ALA A 376 -21.06 28.60 -7.11
C ALA A 376 -20.51 27.18 -7.31
N LEU A 377 -19.73 26.67 -6.35
CA LEU A 377 -19.18 25.31 -6.42
C LEU A 377 -20.25 24.23 -6.30
N ILE A 378 -21.27 24.42 -5.47
CA ILE A 378 -22.43 23.53 -5.42
C ILE A 378 -23.12 23.52 -6.79
N SER A 379 -23.30 24.68 -7.44
CA SER A 379 -23.90 24.74 -8.78
C SER A 379 -23.07 24.02 -9.85
N GLN A 380 -21.74 24.06 -9.75
CA GLN A 380 -20.84 23.36 -10.68
C GLN A 380 -20.80 21.85 -10.45
N THR A 381 -20.94 21.40 -9.19
CA THR A 381 -20.87 19.98 -8.81
C THR A 381 -22.21 19.26 -8.88
N GLN A 382 -23.33 20.00 -8.92
CA GLN A 382 -24.68 19.43 -9.02
C GLN A 382 -24.85 18.67 -10.33
N LYS A 383 -25.35 17.43 -10.22
CA LYS A 383 -25.57 16.55 -11.36
C LYS A 383 -27.04 16.55 -11.74
N THR A 384 -27.30 16.81 -13.02
CA THR A 384 -28.64 16.73 -13.61
C THR A 384 -28.73 15.42 -14.39
N VAL A 385 -29.61 14.53 -13.94
CA VAL A 385 -29.71 13.16 -14.45
C VAL A 385 -31.11 12.87 -14.93
N ALA A 386 -31.22 12.11 -16.03
CA ALA A 386 -32.48 11.54 -16.47
C ALA A 386 -32.97 10.52 -15.43
N ALA A 387 -34.14 10.76 -14.84
CA ALA A 387 -34.69 9.89 -13.81
C ALA A 387 -36.21 10.08 -13.65
N ALA A 388 -36.91 8.98 -13.34
CA ALA A 388 -38.35 8.96 -13.18
C ALA A 388 -38.85 9.75 -11.95
N LEU A 389 -40.08 10.26 -12.04
CA LEU A 389 -40.70 11.06 -10.96
C LEU A 389 -40.90 10.26 -9.66
N TRP A 390 -41.11 8.94 -9.76
CA TRP A 390 -41.22 8.09 -8.58
C TRP A 390 -39.90 8.02 -7.80
N TYR A 391 -38.76 8.10 -8.49
CA TYR A 391 -37.44 8.10 -7.86
C TYR A 391 -37.22 9.40 -7.07
N GLU A 392 -37.64 10.55 -7.62
CA GLU A 392 -37.63 11.82 -6.88
C GLU A 392 -38.46 11.73 -5.59
N LYS A 393 -39.65 11.11 -5.66
CA LYS A 393 -40.52 10.91 -4.49
C LYS A 393 -39.88 9.97 -3.47
N PHE A 394 -39.22 8.91 -3.92
CA PHE A 394 -38.51 7.97 -3.07
C PHE A 394 -37.36 8.66 -2.32
N LEU A 395 -36.52 9.44 -3.02
CA LEU A 395 -35.48 10.24 -2.37
C LEU A 395 -36.05 11.25 -1.38
N LYS A 396 -37.14 11.95 -1.72
CA LYS A 396 -37.83 12.86 -0.78
C LYS A 396 -38.32 12.15 0.47
N MET A 397 -38.80 10.91 0.35
CA MET A 397 -39.18 10.10 1.51
C MET A 397 -37.96 9.83 2.40
N ILE A 398 -36.82 9.40 1.84
CA ILE A 398 -35.58 9.19 2.62
C ILE A 398 -35.17 10.49 3.33
N PHE A 399 -35.16 11.62 2.62
CA PHE A 399 -34.84 12.92 3.22
C PHE A 399 -35.83 13.37 4.29
N SER A 400 -37.10 12.97 4.18
CA SER A 400 -38.10 13.23 5.22
C SER A 400 -37.80 12.45 6.51
N GLU A 401 -37.22 11.26 6.41
CA GLU A 401 -36.78 10.49 7.58
C GLU A 401 -35.62 11.21 8.30
N HIS A 402 -34.67 11.80 7.57
CA HIS A 402 -33.55 12.54 8.15
C HIS A 402 -33.96 13.79 8.95
N LYS A 403 -35.17 14.31 8.72
CA LYS A 403 -35.72 15.44 9.48
C LYS A 403 -36.39 15.01 10.79
N LYS A 404 -36.58 13.71 11.02
CA LYS A 404 -37.25 13.20 12.22
C LYS A 404 -36.31 13.25 13.43
N SER A 405 -36.88 13.04 14.61
CA SER A 405 -36.12 13.09 15.86
C SER A 405 -35.11 11.94 15.94
N VAL A 406 -33.83 12.31 16.10
CA VAL A 406 -32.67 11.42 16.26
C VAL A 406 -32.85 10.40 17.41
N LYS A 407 -33.55 10.80 18.48
CA LYS A 407 -33.73 9.96 19.68
C LYS A 407 -34.70 8.78 19.47
N ARG A 408 -35.58 8.84 18.48
CA ARG A 408 -36.72 7.90 18.34
C ARG A 408 -36.64 7.00 17.10
N HIS A 409 -35.79 7.30 16.12
CA HIS A 409 -35.82 6.66 14.79
C HIS A 409 -34.54 5.87 14.45
N TRP A 410 -33.98 5.17 15.44
CA TRP A 410 -32.75 4.40 15.28
C TRP A 410 -32.98 2.96 14.78
N GLN A 411 -34.23 2.46 14.81
CA GLN A 411 -34.55 1.09 14.43
C GLN A 411 -34.44 0.89 12.91
N ALA A 412 -33.97 -0.29 12.51
CA ALA A 412 -33.98 -0.70 11.12
C ALA A 412 -35.41 -0.93 10.63
N LYS A 413 -35.69 -0.53 9.38
CA LYS A 413 -36.93 -0.88 8.68
C LYS A 413 -36.72 -2.12 7.82
N ALA A 414 -37.79 -2.89 7.61
CA ALA A 414 -37.76 -4.01 6.69
C ALA A 414 -37.74 -3.51 5.24
N VAL A 415 -36.85 -4.06 4.41
CA VAL A 415 -36.74 -3.68 2.98
C VAL A 415 -38.04 -3.99 2.24
N GLY A 416 -38.73 -5.07 2.60
CA GLY A 416 -40.04 -5.43 2.04
C GLY A 416 -41.12 -4.34 2.17
N GLU A 417 -41.10 -3.54 3.24
CA GLU A 417 -42.06 -2.44 3.45
C GLU A 417 -41.83 -1.27 2.48
N LEU A 418 -40.61 -1.13 1.97
CA LEU A 418 -40.22 -0.05 1.07
C LEU A 418 -40.47 -0.40 -0.41
N VAL A 419 -40.68 -1.68 -0.74
CA VAL A 419 -40.90 -2.15 -2.11
C VAL A 419 -42.09 -1.44 -2.76
N ALA A 420 -43.20 -1.31 -2.03
CA ALA A 420 -44.40 -0.63 -2.54
C ALA A 420 -44.19 0.87 -2.85
N LEU A 421 -43.16 1.48 -2.27
CA LEU A 421 -42.79 2.88 -2.49
C LEU A 421 -41.77 3.03 -3.64
N TYR A 422 -41.13 1.94 -4.05
CA TYR A 422 -40.08 1.91 -5.06
C TYR A 422 -40.63 1.41 -6.41
N ASN A 423 -40.74 2.33 -7.36
CA ASN A 423 -41.40 2.16 -8.66
C ASN A 423 -42.78 1.47 -8.59
N PRO A 424 -43.84 2.17 -8.14
CA PRO A 424 -45.18 1.60 -7.99
C PRO A 424 -45.85 1.21 -9.34
N SER A 425 -45.26 1.55 -10.48
CA SER A 425 -45.83 1.25 -11.81
C SER A 425 -45.65 -0.23 -12.21
N VAL A 426 -44.72 -0.95 -11.58
CA VAL A 426 -44.35 -2.31 -11.94
C VAL A 426 -45.07 -3.32 -11.04
N ASN A 427 -45.67 -4.36 -11.63
CA ASN A 427 -46.43 -5.37 -10.88
C ASN A 427 -45.56 -6.56 -10.39
N ASN A 428 -44.28 -6.61 -10.78
CA ASN A 428 -43.36 -7.67 -10.38
C ASN A 428 -42.58 -7.29 -9.10
N VAL A 429 -43.10 -7.76 -7.96
CA VAL A 429 -42.53 -7.51 -6.62
C VAL A 429 -41.10 -8.04 -6.48
N ALA A 430 -40.79 -9.20 -7.07
CA ALA A 430 -39.46 -9.80 -6.97
C ALA A 430 -38.39 -8.98 -7.70
N GLN A 431 -38.74 -8.47 -8.88
CA GLN A 431 -37.88 -7.58 -9.65
C GLN A 431 -37.67 -6.25 -8.92
N GLN A 432 -38.74 -5.63 -8.40
CA GLN A 432 -38.65 -4.41 -7.60
C GLN A 432 -37.77 -4.59 -6.37
N LEU A 433 -37.89 -5.71 -5.65
CA LEU A 433 -37.07 -5.99 -4.47
C LEU A 433 -35.58 -6.05 -4.83
N THR A 434 -35.24 -6.68 -5.96
CA THR A 434 -33.86 -6.79 -6.44
C THR A 434 -33.27 -5.42 -6.80
N HIS A 435 -34.02 -4.61 -7.53
CA HIS A 435 -33.63 -3.24 -7.87
C HIS A 435 -33.52 -2.35 -6.61
N LEU A 436 -34.47 -2.47 -5.68
CA LEU A 436 -34.44 -1.73 -4.43
C LEU A 436 -33.21 -2.09 -3.58
N LYS A 437 -32.87 -3.37 -3.43
CA LYS A 437 -31.66 -3.78 -2.70
C LYS A 437 -30.39 -3.19 -3.33
N THR A 438 -30.33 -3.20 -4.67
CA THR A 438 -29.23 -2.58 -5.42
C THR A 438 -29.17 -1.07 -5.19
N GLU A 439 -30.32 -0.38 -5.22
CA GLU A 439 -30.41 1.05 -4.95
C GLU A 439 -30.00 1.40 -3.52
N LEU A 440 -30.40 0.59 -2.54
CA LEU A 440 -30.01 0.80 -1.14
C LEU A 440 -28.50 0.65 -0.96
N SER A 441 -27.84 -0.27 -1.67
CA SER A 441 -26.38 -0.37 -1.68
C SER A 441 -25.72 0.88 -2.29
N GLN A 442 -26.27 1.43 -3.37
CA GLN A 442 -25.78 2.67 -3.98
C GLN A 442 -25.97 3.87 -3.05
N LEU A 443 -27.14 4.00 -2.42
CA LEU A 443 -27.42 5.05 -1.43
C LEU A 443 -26.56 4.89 -0.16
N HIS A 444 -26.20 3.66 0.20
CA HIS A 444 -25.24 3.38 1.27
C HIS A 444 -23.84 3.87 0.91
N ALA A 445 -23.35 3.56 -0.30
CA ALA A 445 -22.06 4.05 -0.78
C ALA A 445 -21.97 5.59 -0.85
N GLN A 446 -23.10 6.27 -1.08
CA GLN A 446 -23.19 7.75 -1.02
C GLN A 446 -23.28 8.30 0.40
N GLY A 447 -23.51 7.45 1.41
CA GLY A 447 -23.71 7.85 2.80
C GLY A 447 -25.07 8.52 3.04
N MET A 448 -26.10 8.18 2.26
CA MET A 448 -27.48 8.62 2.49
C MET A 448 -28.22 7.68 3.44
N VAL A 449 -27.97 6.37 3.37
CA VAL A 449 -28.57 5.36 4.25
C VAL A 449 -27.49 4.40 4.75
N LEU A 450 -27.80 3.58 5.75
CA LEU A 450 -26.93 2.47 6.14
C LEU A 450 -27.62 1.15 5.76
N TYR A 451 -27.00 0.42 4.82
CA TYR A 451 -27.49 -0.86 4.33
C TYR A 451 -26.32 -1.84 4.24
N TYR A 452 -26.39 -2.93 5.00
CA TYR A 452 -25.33 -3.92 5.10
C TYR A 452 -25.87 -5.31 4.68
N PRO A 453 -25.91 -5.61 3.37
CA PRO A 453 -26.44 -6.88 2.85
C PRO A 453 -25.81 -8.11 3.49
N SER A 454 -24.51 -8.07 3.75
CA SER A 454 -23.74 -9.16 4.37
C SER A 454 -24.13 -9.45 5.83
N VAL A 455 -24.72 -8.47 6.52
CA VAL A 455 -25.21 -8.63 7.89
C VAL A 455 -26.67 -9.09 7.86
N ASN A 456 -27.50 -8.32 7.16
CA ASN A 456 -28.92 -8.63 6.98
C ASN A 456 -29.46 -7.90 5.73
N ALA A 457 -29.66 -8.64 4.65
CA ALA A 457 -30.16 -8.10 3.38
C ALA A 457 -31.61 -7.60 3.44
N GLU A 458 -32.38 -7.93 4.49
CA GLU A 458 -33.79 -7.56 4.65
C GLU A 458 -34.00 -6.34 5.55
N LYS A 459 -32.94 -5.77 6.13
CA LYS A 459 -33.02 -4.62 7.03
C LYS A 459 -32.21 -3.43 6.51
N VAL A 460 -32.75 -2.23 6.66
CA VAL A 460 -32.08 -0.98 6.32
C VAL A 460 -32.29 0.09 7.38
N TRP A 461 -31.25 0.84 7.71
CA TRP A 461 -31.33 2.01 8.58
C TRP A 461 -31.42 3.28 7.72
N LEU A 462 -32.64 3.79 7.58
CA LEU A 462 -32.92 5.00 6.78
C LEU A 462 -32.42 6.30 7.42
N HIS A 463 -32.01 6.28 8.69
CA HIS A 463 -31.59 7.48 9.42
C HIS A 463 -30.21 7.28 10.06
N PRO A 464 -29.13 7.54 9.32
CA PRO A 464 -27.78 7.28 9.81
C PRO A 464 -27.41 8.04 11.10
N MET A 465 -27.86 9.29 11.25
CA MET A 465 -27.60 10.05 12.49
C MET A 465 -28.27 9.41 13.73
N SER A 466 -29.46 8.82 13.59
CA SER A 466 -30.16 8.14 14.69
C SER A 466 -29.42 6.85 15.08
N PHE A 467 -28.88 6.13 14.09
CA PHE A 467 -28.04 4.98 14.34
C PHE A 467 -26.77 5.36 15.11
N ALA A 468 -26.02 6.36 14.64
CA ALA A 468 -24.81 6.83 15.31
C ALA A 468 -25.11 7.34 16.74
N TYR A 469 -26.20 8.07 16.91
CA TYR A 469 -26.66 8.52 18.23
C TYR A 469 -27.00 7.37 19.18
N TYR A 470 -27.69 6.34 18.68
CA TYR A 470 -28.00 5.15 19.48
C TYR A 470 -26.73 4.40 19.90
N VAL A 471 -25.77 4.23 18.98
CA VAL A 471 -24.47 3.62 19.29
C VAL A 471 -23.76 4.40 20.39
N HIS A 472 -23.67 5.73 20.28
CA HIS A 472 -23.01 6.58 21.29
C HIS A 472 -23.74 6.59 22.64
N THR A 473 -25.07 6.61 22.66
CA THR A 473 -25.82 6.84 23.91
C THR A 473 -26.26 5.55 24.61
N LYS A 474 -26.37 4.43 23.89
CA LYS A 474 -26.89 3.17 24.41
C LYS A 474 -25.93 2.00 24.31
N VAL A 475 -25.13 1.90 23.25
CA VAL A 475 -24.19 0.78 23.06
C VAL A 475 -22.85 1.08 23.73
N LEU A 476 -22.24 2.19 23.34
CA LEU A 476 -20.97 2.71 23.84
C LEU A 476 -21.22 3.94 24.71
N SER A 477 -22.10 3.79 25.71
CA SER A 477 -22.45 4.89 26.61
C SER A 477 -21.29 5.26 27.53
N GLU A 478 -21.18 6.53 27.95
CA GLU A 478 -20.15 6.98 28.89
C GLU A 478 -20.13 6.15 30.19
N ALA A 479 -21.30 5.73 30.69
CA ALA A 479 -21.40 4.87 31.86
C ALA A 479 -20.77 3.49 31.63
N THR A 480 -21.10 2.84 30.51
CA THR A 480 -20.54 1.53 30.12
C THR A 480 -19.03 1.63 29.90
N LEU A 481 -18.59 2.69 29.23
CA LEU A 481 -17.19 2.90 28.90
C LEU A 481 -16.35 3.28 30.13
N GLY A 482 -16.92 4.03 31.08
CA GLY A 482 -16.28 4.35 32.35
C GLY A 482 -16.11 3.13 33.26
N GLU A 483 -17.08 2.22 33.27
CA GLU A 483 -17.03 0.98 34.05
C GLU A 483 -16.02 -0.02 33.50
N TYR A 484 -16.05 -0.24 32.18
CA TYR A 484 -15.30 -1.32 31.52
C TYR A 484 -14.01 -0.87 30.82
N LYS A 485 -13.74 0.44 30.71
CA LYS A 485 -12.54 1.03 30.10
C LYS A 485 -12.18 0.44 28.73
N GLY A 486 -13.20 0.16 27.91
CA GLY A 486 -13.04 -0.37 26.55
C GLY A 486 -13.06 -1.90 26.41
N VAL A 487 -13.17 -2.68 27.49
CA VAL A 487 -13.30 -4.16 27.43
C VAL A 487 -14.64 -4.61 28.01
N ILE A 488 -15.63 -4.80 27.13
CA ILE A 488 -17.02 -5.01 27.50
C ILE A 488 -17.34 -6.51 27.51
N PRO A 489 -17.84 -7.10 28.62
CA PRO A 489 -18.24 -8.51 28.61
C PRO A 489 -19.43 -8.73 27.67
N ALA A 490 -19.48 -9.84 26.93
CA ALA A 490 -20.60 -10.10 26.00
C ALA A 490 -21.98 -10.09 26.68
N GLN A 491 -22.03 -10.33 28.00
CA GLN A 491 -23.26 -10.25 28.78
C GLN A 491 -23.88 -8.84 28.79
N ALA A 492 -23.07 -7.80 28.84
CA ALA A 492 -23.52 -6.41 28.86
C ALA A 492 -24.20 -6.01 27.53
N LEU A 493 -23.82 -6.64 26.42
CA LEU A 493 -24.38 -6.36 25.10
C LEU A 493 -25.54 -7.30 24.70
N ARG A 494 -25.96 -8.24 25.56
CA ARG A 494 -27.01 -9.24 25.24
C ARG A 494 -28.37 -8.62 24.90
N ASN A 495 -28.69 -7.46 25.47
CA ASN A 495 -29.97 -6.78 25.29
C ASN A 495 -30.01 -5.85 24.06
N ILE A 496 -28.89 -5.71 23.36
CA ILE A 496 -28.77 -4.87 22.16
C ILE A 496 -29.10 -5.71 20.92
N ASP A 497 -29.65 -5.07 19.89
CA ASP A 497 -29.95 -5.75 18.62
C ASP A 497 -28.67 -6.37 18.03
N LYS A 498 -28.71 -7.68 17.75
CA LYS A 498 -27.60 -8.45 17.21
C LYS A 498 -27.12 -7.91 15.86
N ASP A 499 -28.04 -7.34 15.06
CA ASP A 499 -27.68 -6.78 13.76
C ASP A 499 -26.82 -5.52 13.92
N ILE A 500 -27.05 -4.71 14.96
CA ILE A 500 -26.21 -3.55 15.26
C ILE A 500 -24.81 -4.00 15.69
N ILE A 501 -24.71 -5.04 16.52
CA ILE A 501 -23.41 -5.60 16.95
C ILE A 501 -22.62 -6.09 15.74
N ARG A 502 -23.24 -6.86 14.83
CA ARG A 502 -22.61 -7.34 13.60
C ARG A 502 -22.15 -6.22 12.67
N VAL A 503 -22.91 -5.12 12.59
CA VAL A 503 -22.48 -3.93 11.85
C VAL A 503 -21.23 -3.31 12.49
N LEU A 504 -21.18 -3.20 13.81
CA LEU A 504 -20.02 -2.66 14.51
C LEU A 504 -18.78 -3.55 14.39
N GLU A 505 -18.95 -4.87 14.33
CA GLU A 505 -17.87 -5.83 14.03
C GLU A 505 -17.36 -5.66 12.60
N LYS A 506 -18.28 -5.58 11.62
CA LYS A 506 -17.93 -5.40 10.20
C LYS A 506 -17.17 -4.10 9.96
N GLU A 507 -17.61 -3.01 10.58
CA GLU A 507 -16.94 -1.69 10.50
C GLU A 507 -15.75 -1.57 11.46
N GLN A 508 -15.34 -2.66 12.13
CA GLN A 508 -14.17 -2.72 13.03
C GLN A 508 -14.19 -1.65 14.13
N VAL A 509 -15.39 -1.31 14.61
CA VAL A 509 -15.58 -0.43 15.77
C VAL A 509 -15.45 -1.23 17.06
N ILE A 510 -15.96 -2.47 17.05
CA ILE A 510 -15.81 -3.43 18.14
C ILE A 510 -15.17 -4.70 17.61
N PHE A 511 -14.44 -5.39 18.48
CA PHE A 511 -13.77 -6.63 18.17
C PHE A 511 -14.21 -7.71 19.15
N LYS A 512 -14.74 -8.82 18.65
CA LYS A 512 -15.08 -9.98 19.48
C LYS A 512 -13.79 -10.75 19.81
N HIS A 513 -13.42 -10.73 21.08
CA HIS A 513 -12.26 -11.42 21.61
C HIS A 513 -12.71 -12.66 22.37
N ASP A 514 -12.49 -13.83 21.77
CA ASP A 514 -12.75 -15.12 22.39
C ASP A 514 -11.43 -15.69 22.93
N TYR A 515 -11.21 -15.60 24.24
CA TYR A 515 -10.01 -16.12 24.92
C TYR A 515 -10.37 -17.19 25.96
N GLY A 516 -9.99 -18.45 25.67
CA GLY A 516 -10.20 -19.61 26.54
C GLY A 516 -11.68 -20.01 26.72
N ASP A 517 -11.97 -20.73 27.82
CA ASP A 517 -13.32 -21.24 28.16
C ASP A 517 -14.26 -20.18 28.79
N GLN A 518 -13.85 -18.92 28.87
CA GLN A 518 -14.68 -17.84 29.41
C GLN A 518 -15.66 -17.30 28.36
N ALA A 519 -16.82 -16.83 28.81
CA ALA A 519 -17.79 -16.18 27.92
C ALA A 519 -17.12 -14.98 27.24
N GLY A 520 -17.09 -14.97 25.90
CA GLY A 520 -16.34 -13.99 25.10
C GLY A 520 -16.58 -12.52 25.49
N GLU A 521 -15.60 -11.68 25.20
CA GLU A 521 -15.63 -10.24 25.46
C GLU A 521 -15.54 -9.42 24.17
N TYR A 522 -15.97 -8.17 24.23
CA TYR A 522 -15.88 -7.22 23.13
C TYR A 522 -14.90 -6.11 23.49
N ILE A 523 -13.86 -5.97 22.68
CA ILE A 523 -12.88 -4.89 22.81
C ILE A 523 -13.35 -3.73 21.94
N VAL A 524 -13.28 -2.52 22.48
CA VAL A 524 -13.56 -1.27 21.76
C VAL A 524 -12.25 -0.48 21.69
N PRO A 525 -11.43 -0.68 20.64
CA PRO A 525 -10.07 -0.14 20.53
C PRO A 525 -9.91 1.34 20.87
N ASN A 526 -10.78 2.21 20.31
CA ASN A 526 -10.71 3.67 20.49
C ASN A 526 -11.01 4.15 21.92
N TYR A 527 -11.61 3.29 22.75
CA TYR A 527 -11.95 3.60 24.14
C TYR A 527 -11.05 2.87 25.14
N LEU A 528 -10.05 2.14 24.67
CA LEU A 528 -8.99 1.63 25.55
C LEU A 528 -8.25 2.80 26.20
N PRO A 529 -7.68 2.59 27.40
CA PRO A 529 -6.82 3.60 28.01
C PRO A 529 -5.61 3.88 27.11
N LEU A 530 -5.16 5.14 27.12
CA LEU A 530 -3.82 5.45 26.64
C LEU A 530 -2.79 4.77 27.53
N THR A 531 -1.67 4.39 26.93
CA THR A 531 -0.55 3.85 27.68
C THR A 531 -0.01 4.90 28.66
N ASP A 532 0.19 4.47 29.92
CA ASP A 532 0.92 5.24 30.92
C ASP A 532 2.20 4.48 31.24
N ASP A 533 3.30 4.96 30.69
CA ASP A 533 4.63 4.35 30.83
C ASP A 533 5.11 4.34 32.29
N THR A 534 4.40 4.97 33.23
CA THR A 534 4.75 4.98 34.67
C THR A 534 4.14 3.82 35.46
N GLN A 535 3.23 3.05 34.85
CA GLN A 535 2.60 1.90 35.51
C GLN A 535 3.54 0.70 35.59
N HIS A 536 3.64 0.09 36.78
CA HIS A 536 4.52 -1.05 37.03
C HIS A 536 4.17 -2.26 36.15
N ASP A 537 2.88 -2.50 35.92
CA ASP A 537 2.39 -3.59 35.07
C ASP A 537 2.85 -3.42 33.62
N TYR A 538 2.87 -2.19 33.10
CA TYR A 538 3.35 -1.92 31.74
C TYR A 538 4.84 -2.26 31.60
N HIS A 539 5.66 -1.84 32.57
CA HIS A 539 7.09 -2.14 32.58
C HIS A 539 7.35 -3.65 32.63
N LEU A 540 6.61 -4.40 33.46
CA LEU A 540 6.75 -5.85 33.55
C LEU A 540 6.40 -6.55 32.24
N LEU A 541 5.34 -6.11 31.56
CA LEU A 541 4.86 -6.73 30.32
C LEU A 541 5.73 -6.40 29.10
N THR A 542 6.37 -5.24 29.10
CA THR A 542 7.19 -4.77 27.96
C THR A 542 8.69 -4.94 28.19
N PHE A 543 9.08 -5.48 29.36
CA PHE A 543 10.47 -5.72 29.72
C PHE A 543 11.14 -6.66 28.71
N GLY A 544 12.36 -6.32 28.27
CA GLY A 544 13.09 -7.08 27.25
C GLY A 544 12.70 -6.70 25.82
N VAL A 545 11.41 -6.75 25.47
CA VAL A 545 10.94 -6.49 24.07
C VAL A 545 11.30 -5.10 23.58
N GLN A 546 11.19 -4.08 24.44
CA GLN A 546 11.52 -2.69 24.05
C GLN A 546 13.00 -2.47 23.69
N ARG A 547 13.89 -3.40 24.02
CA ARG A 547 15.31 -3.32 23.63
C ARG A 547 15.53 -3.79 22.19
N ASP A 548 14.64 -4.64 21.68
CA ASP A 548 14.74 -5.23 20.35
C ASP A 548 13.90 -4.47 19.33
N PHE A 549 14.35 -3.23 19.05
CA PHE A 549 13.78 -2.44 17.97
C PHE A 549 13.91 -3.18 16.63
N ALA A 550 12.79 -3.37 15.94
CA ALA A 550 12.79 -4.03 14.63
C ALA A 550 12.82 -2.98 13.52
N PHE A 551 11.84 -2.08 13.51
CA PHE A 551 11.79 -0.97 12.56
C PHE A 551 10.81 0.13 12.97
N GLY A 552 10.99 1.30 12.38
CA GLY A 552 10.18 2.49 12.57
C GLY A 552 9.69 3.01 11.23
N LEU A 553 8.42 3.38 11.19
CA LEU A 553 7.77 3.98 10.03
C LEU A 553 7.41 5.41 10.38
N TRP A 554 7.84 6.36 9.56
CA TRP A 554 7.48 7.77 9.71
C TRP A 554 6.62 8.21 8.53
N PHE A 555 5.45 8.74 8.84
CA PHE A 555 4.48 9.25 7.88
C PHE A 555 4.55 10.78 7.90
N LYS A 556 5.11 11.37 6.85
CA LYS A 556 5.28 12.84 6.80
C LYS A 556 3.95 13.59 6.77
N ALA A 557 2.93 13.02 6.14
CA ALA A 557 1.64 13.68 5.90
C ALA A 557 0.52 13.14 6.80
N TYR A 558 0.28 11.82 6.80
CA TYR A 558 -0.93 11.26 7.39
C TYR A 558 -0.74 9.84 7.94
N LEU A 559 -1.25 9.63 9.16
CA LEU A 559 -1.38 8.33 9.82
C LEU A 559 -2.85 8.13 10.22
N PRO A 560 -3.54 7.09 9.69
CA PRO A 560 -4.93 6.81 10.02
C PRO A 560 -5.14 6.48 11.50
N LEU A 561 -6.12 7.12 12.12
CA LEU A 561 -6.53 6.82 13.49
C LEU A 561 -7.13 5.43 13.62
N GLY A 562 -7.90 4.97 12.62
CA GLY A 562 -8.52 3.65 12.59
C GLY A 562 -7.54 2.48 12.45
N LEU A 563 -6.26 2.74 12.15
CA LEU A 563 -5.26 1.69 11.94
C LEU A 563 -5.07 0.82 13.19
N ILE A 564 -5.17 1.41 14.40
CA ILE A 564 -5.08 0.63 15.64
C ILE A 564 -6.24 -0.36 15.77
N ASN A 565 -7.45 0.03 15.37
CA ASN A 565 -8.62 -0.85 15.41
C ASN A 565 -8.42 -2.04 14.48
N GLN A 566 -7.98 -1.76 13.25
CA GLN A 566 -7.65 -2.78 12.26
C GLN A 566 -6.57 -3.75 12.76
N LEU A 567 -5.49 -3.24 13.35
CA LEU A 567 -4.40 -4.06 13.91
C LEU A 567 -4.88 -4.93 15.07
N ILE A 568 -5.69 -4.39 15.98
CA ILE A 568 -6.28 -5.16 17.09
C ILE A 568 -7.23 -6.24 16.54
N CYS A 569 -8.06 -5.92 15.54
CA CYS A 569 -8.93 -6.91 14.92
C CYS A 569 -8.15 -8.05 14.24
N HIS A 570 -7.04 -7.73 13.57
CA HIS A 570 -6.20 -8.72 12.87
C HIS A 570 -5.43 -9.63 13.82
N PHE A 571 -4.66 -9.05 14.75
CA PHE A 571 -3.81 -9.81 15.67
C PHE A 571 -4.56 -10.30 16.92
N GLY A 572 -5.78 -9.81 17.15
CA GLY A 572 -6.59 -10.04 18.34
C GLY A 572 -7.05 -11.46 18.57
N ASN A 573 -7.07 -12.33 17.54
CA ASN A 573 -7.52 -13.73 17.62
C ASN A 573 -6.42 -14.81 17.66
N LEU A 574 -5.13 -14.44 17.58
CA LEU A 574 -4.01 -15.34 17.90
C LEU A 574 -4.15 -16.06 19.28
N PRO A 575 -3.61 -17.27 19.47
CA PRO A 575 -3.94 -18.09 20.66
C PRO A 575 -3.26 -17.68 21.99
N ASN A 576 -2.22 -16.84 21.96
CA ASN A 576 -1.33 -16.59 23.11
C ASN A 576 -1.54 -15.23 23.81
N TYR A 577 -0.70 -14.93 24.82
CA TYR A 577 -0.72 -13.70 25.62
C TYR A 577 -0.77 -12.42 24.77
N LYS A 578 -1.71 -11.52 25.11
CA LYS A 578 -1.91 -10.24 24.44
C LYS A 578 -2.31 -9.15 25.39
N LYS A 579 -1.97 -7.93 25.01
CA LYS A 579 -2.44 -6.72 25.68
C LYS A 579 -2.66 -5.62 24.66
N PHE A 580 -3.78 -4.92 24.80
CA PHE A 580 -4.21 -3.87 23.89
C PHE A 580 -4.35 -2.54 24.63
N TRP A 581 -3.90 -1.48 23.99
CA TRP A 581 -4.09 -0.08 24.37
C TRP A 581 -4.58 0.71 23.17
N ARG A 582 -4.99 1.97 23.39
CA ARG A 582 -5.46 2.85 22.31
C ARG A 582 -4.35 3.30 21.35
N ASP A 583 -3.10 3.17 21.76
CA ASP A 583 -1.92 3.57 21.01
C ASP A 583 -0.89 2.43 20.85
N GLN A 584 -1.08 1.29 21.51
CA GLN A 584 -0.12 0.18 21.52
C GLN A 584 -0.79 -1.19 21.49
N LEU A 585 -0.08 -2.18 20.94
CA LEU A 585 -0.51 -3.57 20.85
C LEU A 585 0.69 -4.46 21.19
N LEU A 586 0.50 -5.40 22.12
CA LEU A 586 1.46 -6.45 22.46
C LEU A 586 0.85 -7.83 22.18
N PHE A 587 1.55 -8.68 21.44
CA PHE A 587 1.09 -10.03 21.09
C PHE A 587 2.26 -10.97 20.79
N THR A 588 1.95 -12.26 20.63
CA THR A 588 2.93 -13.29 20.23
C THR A 588 2.57 -13.83 18.84
N LEU A 589 3.57 -13.91 17.94
CA LEU A 589 3.44 -14.39 16.56
C LEU A 589 4.25 -15.69 16.37
N GLY A 590 3.81 -16.60 15.48
CA GLY A 590 4.61 -17.78 15.08
C GLY A 590 4.43 -19.02 15.98
N VAL A 591 3.27 -19.16 16.62
CA VAL A 591 2.96 -20.28 17.52
C VAL A 591 2.27 -21.38 16.73
N THR A 592 2.93 -22.52 16.54
CA THR A 592 2.32 -23.72 15.95
C THR A 592 1.86 -24.67 17.05
N GLU A 593 0.61 -25.16 17.00
CA GLU A 593 0.01 -26.04 18.03
C GLU A 593 0.65 -27.44 18.13
N GLN A 594 1.65 -27.76 17.31
CA GLN A 594 2.32 -29.07 17.31
C GLN A 594 3.81 -28.97 17.70
N GLY A 595 4.11 -29.15 18.99
CA GLY A 595 5.26 -29.91 19.51
C GLY A 595 6.68 -29.74 18.94
N GLY A 596 7.00 -28.68 18.19
CA GLY A 596 8.34 -28.36 17.69
C GLY A 596 8.87 -27.05 18.29
N GLN A 597 10.19 -26.83 18.22
CA GLN A 597 10.86 -25.65 18.79
C GLN A 597 10.08 -24.34 18.53
N SER A 598 9.82 -23.60 19.61
CA SER A 598 9.00 -22.40 19.59
C SER A 598 9.61 -21.34 18.67
N GLN A 599 9.03 -21.15 17.48
CA GLN A 599 9.33 -20.02 16.58
C GLN A 599 8.64 -18.72 17.03
N ALA A 600 8.12 -18.70 18.26
CA ALA A 600 7.32 -17.60 18.77
C ALA A 600 8.14 -16.32 18.94
N SER A 601 7.66 -15.21 18.38
CA SER A 601 8.21 -13.87 18.63
C SER A 601 7.23 -13.01 19.39
N GLN A 602 7.73 -12.26 20.36
CA GLN A 602 6.94 -11.22 21.02
C GLN A 602 7.03 -9.94 20.19
N VAL A 603 5.88 -9.38 19.85
CA VAL A 603 5.76 -8.20 18.99
C VAL A 603 5.05 -7.10 19.75
N LEU A 604 5.67 -5.92 19.81
CA LEU A 604 5.10 -4.69 20.36
C LEU A 604 5.03 -3.63 19.25
N ILE A 605 3.83 -3.15 18.96
CA ILE A 605 3.58 -2.08 17.99
C ILE A 605 3.12 -0.85 18.75
N LYS A 606 3.76 0.31 18.51
CA LYS A 606 3.40 1.61 19.10
C LYS A 606 3.05 2.60 18.00
N LEU A 607 1.89 3.23 18.07
CA LEU A 607 1.44 4.30 17.17
C LEU A 607 1.58 5.64 17.88
N ILE A 608 2.39 6.53 17.31
CA ILE A 608 2.76 7.82 17.86
C ILE A 608 2.17 8.91 16.99
N PHE A 609 1.22 9.67 17.54
CA PHE A 609 0.49 10.74 16.84
C PHE A 609 0.95 12.16 17.23
N THR A 610 2.16 12.28 17.79
CA THR A 610 2.74 13.58 18.19
C THR A 610 3.35 14.28 16.96
N GLU A 611 4.28 15.23 17.16
CA GLU A 611 4.92 16.00 16.08
C GLU A 611 5.49 15.12 14.94
N GLN A 612 5.85 13.88 15.23
CA GLN A 612 6.33 12.91 14.26
C GLN A 612 5.36 11.73 14.21
N LEU A 613 4.46 11.72 13.23
CA LEU A 613 3.47 10.64 13.03
C LEU A 613 4.21 9.33 12.71
N GLN A 614 4.39 8.48 13.71
CA GLN A 614 5.28 7.32 13.62
C GLN A 614 4.60 6.03 14.07
N ILE A 615 5.02 4.91 13.48
CA ILE A 615 4.76 3.57 14.00
C ILE A 615 6.11 2.96 14.37
N LYS A 616 6.29 2.56 15.62
CA LYS A 616 7.49 1.84 16.08
C LYS A 616 7.13 0.40 16.34
N VAL A 617 7.93 -0.52 15.80
CA VAL A 617 7.73 -1.96 15.94
C VAL A 617 8.96 -2.57 16.61
N PHE A 618 8.72 -3.33 17.66
CA PHE A 618 9.72 -4.07 18.41
C PHE A 618 9.40 -5.56 18.31
N ILE A 619 10.40 -6.38 17.99
CA ILE A 619 10.24 -7.82 17.82
C ILE A 619 11.38 -8.53 18.54
N HIS A 620 11.05 -9.27 19.58
CA HIS A 620 11.99 -10.09 20.33
C HIS A 620 11.92 -11.55 19.85
N ASN A 621 13.06 -12.05 19.36
CA ASN A 621 13.31 -13.47 19.09
C ASN A 621 14.82 -13.73 19.14
N SER A 622 15.23 -14.87 19.67
CA SER A 622 16.63 -15.33 19.67
C SER A 622 17.13 -15.70 18.27
N ASP A 623 16.24 -16.07 17.35
CA ASP A 623 16.57 -16.39 15.96
C ASP A 623 16.40 -15.16 15.06
N GLU A 624 17.50 -14.68 14.48
CA GLU A 624 17.55 -13.51 13.60
C GLU A 624 16.79 -13.74 12.28
N TYR A 625 16.81 -14.95 11.74
CA TYR A 625 16.10 -15.28 10.50
C TYR A 625 14.59 -15.21 10.70
N ILE A 626 14.09 -15.78 11.81
CA ILE A 626 12.67 -15.72 12.17
C ILE A 626 12.27 -14.28 12.50
N ARG A 627 13.12 -13.53 13.22
CA ARG A 627 12.89 -12.10 13.47
C ARG A 627 12.77 -11.31 12.17
N ALA A 628 13.62 -11.56 11.18
CA ALA A 628 13.55 -10.88 9.89
C ALA A 628 12.27 -11.23 9.10
N ALA A 629 11.86 -12.50 9.10
CA ALA A 629 10.60 -12.96 8.48
C ALA A 629 9.37 -12.32 9.16
N HIS A 630 9.32 -12.33 10.49
CA HIS A 630 8.26 -11.66 11.24
C HIS A 630 8.26 -10.14 11.05
N SER A 631 9.43 -9.51 10.96
CA SER A 631 9.53 -8.07 10.65
C SER A 631 8.89 -7.75 9.30
N ARG A 632 9.18 -8.58 8.29
CA ARG A 632 8.62 -8.45 6.95
C ARG A 632 7.09 -8.64 6.93
N TYR A 633 6.60 -9.67 7.60
CA TYR A 633 5.16 -9.94 7.70
C TYR A 633 4.42 -8.79 8.40
N VAL A 634 4.93 -8.32 9.55
CA VAL A 634 4.29 -7.21 10.28
C VAL A 634 4.31 -5.93 9.44
N TYR A 635 5.40 -5.64 8.72
CA TYR A 635 5.43 -4.51 7.78
C TYR A 635 4.35 -4.64 6.70
N TYR A 636 4.23 -5.81 6.06
CA TYR A 636 3.20 -6.07 5.07
C TYR A 636 1.79 -5.85 5.62
N VAL A 637 1.48 -6.40 6.82
CA VAL A 637 0.17 -6.24 7.45
C VAL A 637 -0.13 -4.76 7.70
N ILE A 638 0.82 -4.00 8.26
CA ILE A 638 0.63 -2.56 8.52
C ILE A 638 0.37 -1.80 7.20
N MET A 639 1.14 -2.07 6.15
CA MET A 639 0.97 -1.40 4.86
C MET A 639 -0.33 -1.81 4.13
N SER A 640 -0.70 -3.08 4.21
CA SER A 640 -1.97 -3.58 3.66
C SER A 640 -3.15 -2.88 4.33
N LEU A 641 -3.15 -2.81 5.67
CA LEU A 641 -4.20 -2.14 6.43
C LEU A 641 -4.20 -0.63 6.21
N TYR A 642 -3.04 0.01 6.11
CA TYR A 642 -2.92 1.43 5.78
C TYR A 642 -3.59 1.76 4.43
N ASN A 643 -3.51 0.86 3.45
CA ASN A 643 -4.16 0.99 2.14
C ASN A 643 -5.57 0.37 2.10
N ASP A 644 -6.21 0.16 3.27
CA ASP A 644 -7.55 -0.41 3.39
C ASP A 644 -7.74 -1.81 2.77
N GLY A 645 -6.65 -2.55 2.55
CA GLY A 645 -6.64 -3.92 2.03
C GLY A 645 -6.83 -4.98 3.12
N GLN A 646 -7.13 -6.22 2.69
CA GLN A 646 -7.22 -7.37 3.60
C GLN A 646 -5.88 -8.11 3.69
N PRO A 647 -5.17 -8.06 4.84
CA PRO A 647 -3.90 -8.75 5.00
C PRO A 647 -4.09 -10.28 5.11
N LEU A 648 -3.07 -11.03 4.67
CA LEU A 648 -2.97 -12.46 4.90
C LEU A 648 -2.98 -12.76 6.41
N GLN A 649 -3.69 -13.82 6.83
CA GLN A 649 -3.86 -14.14 8.24
C GLN A 649 -2.67 -14.93 8.82
N GLN A 650 -1.97 -15.72 7.99
CA GLN A 650 -0.90 -16.60 8.44
C GLN A 650 0.47 -16.20 7.89
N VAL A 651 1.50 -16.28 8.74
CA VAL A 651 2.90 -16.02 8.37
C VAL A 651 3.40 -17.02 7.33
N GLY A 652 3.01 -18.30 7.46
CA GLY A 652 3.46 -19.37 6.56
C GLY A 652 2.98 -19.18 5.12
N GLU A 653 1.72 -18.77 4.95
CA GLU A 653 1.17 -18.37 3.65
C GLU A 653 1.97 -17.21 3.09
N PHE A 654 2.17 -16.15 3.87
CA PHE A 654 2.93 -14.97 3.46
C PHE A 654 4.36 -15.29 2.99
N GLU A 655 5.11 -16.12 3.72
CA GLU A 655 6.49 -16.46 3.35
C GLU A 655 6.56 -17.32 2.07
N GLN A 656 5.62 -18.23 1.86
CA GLN A 656 5.51 -18.98 0.60
C GLN A 656 5.28 -18.03 -0.58
N TYR A 657 4.39 -17.03 -0.41
CA TYR A 657 4.11 -16.03 -1.44
C TYR A 657 5.30 -15.08 -1.67
N PHE A 658 5.91 -14.58 -0.60
CA PHE A 658 7.05 -13.66 -0.70
C PHE A 658 8.26 -14.32 -1.38
N ALA A 659 8.51 -15.61 -1.10
CA ALA A 659 9.55 -16.37 -1.77
C ALA A 659 9.35 -16.37 -3.30
N ALA A 660 8.13 -16.64 -3.77
CA ALA A 660 7.78 -16.63 -5.19
C ALA A 660 8.00 -15.25 -5.84
N LEU A 661 7.69 -14.18 -5.11
CA LEU A 661 7.88 -12.79 -5.57
C LEU A 661 9.36 -12.42 -5.68
N SER A 662 10.19 -12.85 -4.72
CA SER A 662 11.64 -12.57 -4.68
C SER A 662 12.48 -13.29 -5.75
N HIS A 663 11.93 -14.34 -6.38
CA HIS A 663 12.60 -15.15 -7.40
C HIS A 663 12.35 -14.64 -8.84
N GLY A 664 11.72 -13.48 -9.00
CA GLY A 664 11.54 -12.83 -10.31
C GLY A 664 10.54 -13.56 -11.22
N SER A 665 9.56 -14.24 -10.64
CA SER A 665 8.58 -15.02 -11.39
C SER A 665 7.15 -14.77 -10.94
N ALA A 666 6.75 -13.57 -10.52
CA ALA A 666 5.36 -13.33 -10.17
C ALA A 666 4.42 -13.64 -11.36
N GLU A 667 4.74 -13.15 -12.56
CA GLU A 667 3.96 -13.40 -13.78
C GLU A 667 4.04 -14.85 -14.27
N LYS A 668 5.22 -15.49 -14.19
CA LYS A 668 5.41 -16.91 -14.52
C LYS A 668 4.74 -17.86 -13.52
N SER A 669 4.46 -17.41 -12.30
CA SER A 669 3.77 -18.21 -11.28
C SER A 669 2.27 -18.13 -11.45
N ALA A 670 1.73 -16.97 -11.81
CA ALA A 670 0.32 -16.79 -12.15
C ALA A 670 -0.07 -17.56 -13.42
N THR A 671 0.73 -17.47 -14.48
CA THR A 671 0.52 -18.26 -15.72
C THR A 671 0.70 -19.76 -15.52
N LYS A 672 1.67 -20.18 -14.69
CA LYS A 672 1.84 -21.60 -14.37
C LYS A 672 0.71 -22.14 -13.48
N TYR A 673 0.04 -21.28 -12.72
CA TYR A 673 -1.17 -21.62 -11.96
C TYR A 673 -2.37 -21.81 -12.89
N ASP A 674 -2.56 -20.92 -13.88
CA ASP A 674 -3.56 -21.06 -14.96
C ASP A 674 -3.33 -22.31 -15.83
N ASP A 675 -2.07 -22.61 -16.16
CA ASP A 675 -1.69 -23.83 -16.89
C ASP A 675 -1.94 -25.10 -16.07
N THR A 676 -1.75 -25.06 -14.75
CA THR A 676 -2.11 -26.18 -13.87
C THR A 676 -3.61 -26.36 -13.72
N LEU A 677 -4.41 -25.29 -13.78
CA LEU A 677 -5.88 -25.35 -13.80
C LEU A 677 -6.41 -25.98 -15.10
N ALA A 678 -5.79 -25.67 -16.24
CA ALA A 678 -6.10 -26.32 -17.51
C ALA A 678 -5.77 -27.83 -17.46
N ALA A 679 -4.67 -28.21 -16.81
CA ALA A 679 -4.28 -29.62 -16.66
C ALA A 679 -5.09 -30.40 -15.62
N MET A 680 -5.75 -29.73 -14.66
CA MET A 680 -6.57 -30.36 -13.62
C MET A 680 -8.03 -30.63 -14.05
N LYS A 681 -8.54 -29.96 -15.10
CA LYS A 681 -9.87 -30.24 -15.67
C LYS A 681 -9.93 -31.57 -16.46
N ASP A 682 -8.78 -32.12 -16.87
CA ASP A 682 -8.69 -33.31 -17.75
C ASP A 682 -8.39 -34.65 -17.03
N LYS A 683 -8.30 -34.69 -15.69
CA LYS A 683 -8.03 -35.95 -14.95
C LYS A 683 -9.13 -36.28 -13.94
N LYS A 684 -9.78 -37.44 -14.15
CA LYS A 684 -10.66 -38.07 -13.16
C LYS A 684 -9.92 -38.24 -11.81
N PRO A 685 -10.61 -38.05 -10.68
CA PRO A 685 -9.97 -38.00 -9.37
C PRO A 685 -9.52 -39.39 -8.93
N THR A 686 -8.23 -39.56 -8.65
CA THR A 686 -7.73 -40.68 -7.83
C THR A 686 -7.25 -40.14 -6.49
N GLU A 687 -7.81 -40.71 -5.42
CA GLU A 687 -7.63 -40.36 -4.02
C GLU A 687 -6.17 -40.39 -3.57
N LYS A 688 -5.67 -39.25 -3.05
CA LYS A 688 -4.90 -39.15 -1.78
C LYS A 688 -4.60 -37.68 -1.43
N ALA A 689 -5.50 -37.15 -0.59
CA ALA A 689 -5.32 -36.24 0.55
C ALA A 689 -4.34 -35.04 0.51
N LEU A 690 -4.94 -33.84 0.49
CA LEU A 690 -4.56 -32.66 1.30
C LEU A 690 -5.76 -32.36 2.24
N PRO A 691 -5.58 -32.06 3.54
CA PRO A 691 -6.70 -31.84 4.45
C PRO A 691 -7.31 -30.44 4.29
N HIS A 692 -8.62 -30.43 4.49
CA HIS A 692 -9.62 -29.35 4.40
C HIS A 692 -9.30 -28.05 5.16
N SER A 693 -9.37 -26.90 4.46
CA SER A 693 -10.29 -25.79 4.80
C SER A 693 -10.18 -24.62 3.81
N PHE A 694 -10.66 -24.79 2.57
CA PHE A 694 -11.27 -23.74 1.74
C PHE A 694 -12.14 -24.49 0.72
N GLU A 695 -13.44 -24.20 0.71
CA GLU A 695 -14.38 -24.83 -0.22
C GLU A 695 -14.00 -24.51 -1.67
N LYS A 696 -14.14 -25.52 -2.54
CA LYS A 696 -13.80 -25.45 -3.97
C LYS A 696 -14.85 -24.61 -4.71
N SER A 697 -14.48 -23.42 -5.16
CA SER A 697 -15.12 -22.71 -6.28
C SER A 697 -14.05 -22.04 -7.16
N ASP A 698 -14.39 -21.82 -8.44
CA ASP A 698 -13.55 -21.14 -9.44
C ASP A 698 -13.18 -19.69 -9.02
N ASP A 699 -13.82 -19.12 -7.98
CA ASP A 699 -13.52 -17.80 -7.39
C ASP A 699 -12.16 -17.70 -6.68
N THR A 700 -11.58 -18.84 -6.30
CA THR A 700 -10.33 -18.89 -5.51
C THR A 700 -9.09 -18.42 -6.27
N VAL A 701 -9.11 -18.48 -7.60
CA VAL A 701 -7.95 -18.17 -8.46
C VAL A 701 -7.87 -16.67 -8.77
N ALA A 702 -8.99 -16.05 -9.10
CA ALA A 702 -9.08 -14.60 -9.30
C ALA A 702 -8.74 -13.86 -8.00
N HIS A 703 -9.27 -14.34 -6.88
CA HIS A 703 -9.01 -13.76 -5.57
C HIS A 703 -7.53 -13.92 -5.13
N ALA A 704 -6.86 -15.02 -5.48
CA ALA A 704 -5.44 -15.20 -5.23
C ALA A 704 -4.56 -14.28 -6.11
N ALA A 705 -4.90 -14.10 -7.38
CA ALA A 705 -4.19 -13.21 -8.30
C ALA A 705 -4.33 -11.73 -7.91
N GLU A 706 -5.49 -11.33 -7.40
CA GLU A 706 -5.75 -9.98 -6.90
C GLU A 706 -4.94 -9.68 -5.62
N HIS A 707 -4.88 -10.64 -4.67
CA HIS A 707 -4.04 -10.52 -3.48
C HIS A 707 -2.53 -10.45 -3.84
N LEU A 708 -2.08 -11.16 -4.88
CA LEU A 708 -0.71 -11.07 -5.38
C LEU A 708 -0.37 -9.67 -5.94
N LYS A 709 -1.29 -9.07 -6.71
CA LYS A 709 -1.14 -7.69 -7.18
C LYS A 709 -1.12 -6.69 -6.01
N ALA A 710 -1.92 -6.92 -4.97
CA ALA A 710 -1.93 -6.06 -3.78
C ALA A 710 -0.61 -6.12 -2.99
N LEU A 711 -0.05 -7.33 -2.82
CA LEU A 711 1.27 -7.55 -2.24
C LEU A 711 2.38 -6.84 -3.02
N GLU A 712 2.37 -6.97 -4.34
CA GLU A 712 3.35 -6.32 -5.21
C GLU A 712 3.24 -4.79 -5.13
N ARG A 713 2.02 -4.24 -5.20
CA ARG A 713 1.77 -2.80 -5.07
C ARG A 713 2.35 -2.20 -3.79
N ILE A 714 2.25 -2.88 -2.65
CA ILE A 714 2.81 -2.40 -1.37
C ILE A 714 4.32 -2.14 -1.47
N TYR A 715 5.06 -3.04 -2.13
CA TYR A 715 6.52 -2.93 -2.25
C TYR A 715 6.98 -2.16 -3.49
N VAL A 716 6.13 -1.97 -4.50
CA VAL A 716 6.46 -1.24 -5.74
C VAL A 716 6.10 0.25 -5.61
N THR A 717 4.93 0.55 -5.05
CA THR A 717 4.39 1.91 -4.88
C THR A 717 4.04 2.19 -3.41
N PRO A 718 5.03 2.25 -2.50
CA PRO A 718 4.77 2.70 -1.14
C PRO A 718 4.39 4.20 -1.12
N PRO A 719 3.66 4.68 -0.08
CA PRO A 719 3.27 6.08 0.01
C PRO A 719 4.47 7.03 -0.09
N GLN A 720 4.39 8.09 -0.90
CA GLN A 720 5.50 9.01 -1.17
C GLN A 720 6.10 9.64 0.10
N GLY A 721 5.25 9.86 1.11
CA GLY A 721 5.61 10.42 2.42
C GLY A 721 6.04 9.38 3.48
N LEU A 722 6.22 8.11 3.10
CA LEU A 722 6.64 7.05 4.02
C LEU A 722 8.16 6.94 4.10
N TRP A 723 8.66 6.90 5.33
CA TRP A 723 10.08 6.72 5.62
C TRP A 723 10.27 5.54 6.58
N VAL A 724 11.30 4.73 6.34
CA VAL A 724 11.60 3.52 7.11
C VAL A 724 12.93 3.69 7.84
N SER A 725 12.99 3.26 9.10
CA SER A 725 14.20 3.23 9.92
C SER A 725 14.37 1.87 10.58
N VAL A 726 15.61 1.44 10.77
CA VAL A 726 16.00 0.19 11.46
C VAL A 726 16.78 0.46 12.75
N ASP A 727 17.05 1.73 13.07
CA ASP A 727 17.86 2.14 14.23
C ASP A 727 17.27 3.34 15.00
N GLU A 728 16.01 3.67 14.73
CA GLU A 728 15.24 4.81 15.23
C GLU A 728 15.72 6.20 14.83
N ARG A 729 16.91 6.34 14.24
CA ARG A 729 17.57 7.65 14.04
C ARG A 729 17.65 8.04 12.58
N HIS A 730 17.98 7.07 11.73
CA HIS A 730 18.18 7.32 10.32
C HIS A 730 17.02 6.72 9.52
N TYR A 731 16.44 7.54 8.66
CA TYR A 731 15.26 7.20 7.89
C TYR A 731 15.57 7.23 6.40
N ILE A 732 15.12 6.21 5.67
CA ILE A 732 15.21 6.12 4.21
C ILE A 732 13.80 6.20 3.64
N ASN A 733 13.63 6.98 2.57
CA ASN A 733 12.35 7.07 1.89
C ASN A 733 11.96 5.71 1.27
N ALA A 734 10.74 5.24 1.54
CA ALA A 734 10.27 3.95 1.07
C ALA A 734 10.17 3.85 -0.46
N LEU A 735 9.82 4.96 -1.15
CA LEU A 735 9.78 5.01 -2.61
C LEU A 735 11.18 4.93 -3.23
N ALA A 736 12.18 5.50 -2.55
CA ALA A 736 13.58 5.30 -2.95
C ALA A 736 13.97 3.82 -2.77
N LEU A 737 13.54 3.17 -1.68
CA LEU A 737 13.77 1.74 -1.43
C LEU A 737 13.09 0.82 -2.47
N SER A 738 11.92 1.18 -2.99
CA SER A 738 11.23 0.38 -4.01
C SER A 738 11.89 0.47 -5.39
N LYS A 739 12.54 1.60 -5.68
CA LYS A 739 13.20 1.89 -6.97
C LYS A 739 14.65 1.40 -7.06
N ILE A 740 15.18 0.78 -6.01
CA ILE A 740 16.56 0.29 -6.00
C ILE A 740 16.79 -0.69 -7.15
N ASN A 741 17.88 -0.51 -7.89
CA ASN A 741 18.35 -1.48 -8.88
C ASN A 741 19.58 -2.24 -8.38
N LYS A 742 20.76 -1.59 -8.38
CA LYS A 742 22.06 -2.19 -8.02
C LYS A 742 22.76 -1.44 -6.89
N GLU A 743 22.08 -0.48 -6.30
CA GLU A 743 22.63 0.35 -5.23
C GLU A 743 22.75 -0.48 -3.95
N THR A 744 23.83 -0.25 -3.19
CA THR A 744 24.09 -0.86 -1.88
C THR A 744 23.82 0.11 -0.74
N ARG A 745 23.63 1.40 -1.06
CA ARG A 745 23.35 2.47 -0.12
C ARG A 745 22.34 3.47 -0.67
N LEU A 746 21.54 4.06 0.21
CA LEU A 746 20.66 5.19 -0.10
C LEU A 746 20.94 6.38 0.84
N PRO A 747 20.64 7.61 0.40
CA PRO A 747 20.69 8.76 1.28
C PRO A 747 19.64 8.61 2.39
N CYS A 748 20.03 8.92 3.62
CA CYS A 748 19.14 8.93 4.76
C CYS A 748 18.93 10.35 5.29
N GLU A 749 17.75 10.58 5.83
CA GLU A 749 17.46 11.76 6.63
C GLU A 749 17.63 11.43 8.11
N LEU A 750 18.31 12.33 8.82
CA LEU A 750 18.50 12.24 10.25
C LEU A 750 17.38 13.02 10.93
N ILE A 751 16.51 12.32 11.65
CA ILE A 751 15.43 12.95 12.42
C ILE A 751 15.90 13.07 13.85
N THR A 752 16.28 14.28 14.26
CA THR A 752 16.46 14.59 15.68
C THR A 752 15.24 15.33 16.22
N PRO A 753 14.69 14.96 17.39
CA PRO A 753 13.53 15.60 17.99
C PRO A 753 13.74 17.09 18.40
N VAL A 754 14.93 17.67 18.19
CA VAL A 754 15.31 19.00 18.73
C VAL A 754 15.98 19.92 17.70
N ARG A 755 16.29 19.48 16.46
CA ARG A 755 16.98 20.33 15.47
C ARG A 755 16.49 20.12 14.05
N ALA A 756 16.47 21.23 13.30
CA ALA A 756 16.20 21.29 11.87
C ALA A 756 17.06 20.26 11.10
N PRO A 757 16.51 19.64 10.03
CA PRO A 757 17.20 18.61 9.25
C PRO A 757 18.55 19.14 8.77
N SER A 758 19.62 18.46 9.15
CA SER A 758 20.95 18.85 8.68
C SER A 758 21.07 18.47 7.21
N ASN A 759 21.40 19.43 6.34
CA ASN A 759 21.60 19.24 4.89
C ASN A 759 22.79 18.32 4.51
N LYS A 760 23.36 17.55 5.45
CA LYS A 760 24.37 16.55 5.17
C LYS A 760 23.68 15.22 4.85
N LYS A 761 23.62 14.88 3.56
CA LYS A 761 23.17 13.56 3.09
C LYS A 761 24.14 12.49 3.60
N GLN A 762 23.75 11.78 4.65
CA GLN A 762 24.46 10.60 5.14
C GLN A 762 23.96 9.37 4.36
N TRP A 763 24.82 8.39 4.13
CA TRP A 763 24.50 7.20 3.33
C TRP A 763 24.44 5.97 4.23
N LEU A 764 23.35 5.19 4.14
CA LEU A 764 23.15 3.95 4.91
C LEU A 764 23.28 2.72 4.02
N SER A 765 23.78 1.62 4.59
CA SER A 765 23.71 0.29 3.96
C SER A 765 22.26 -0.18 3.82
N LEU A 766 21.96 -0.82 2.69
CA LEU A 766 20.64 -1.40 2.40
C LEU A 766 20.43 -2.80 2.97
N ALA A 767 21.48 -3.44 3.50
CA ALA A 767 21.40 -4.78 4.10
C ALA A 767 20.29 -4.93 5.16
N PRO A 768 20.19 -4.04 6.18
CA PRO A 768 19.12 -4.14 7.18
C PRO A 768 17.74 -3.77 6.64
N PHE A 769 17.66 -3.14 5.46
CA PHE A 769 16.40 -2.74 4.82
C PHE A 769 15.83 -3.81 3.87
N LYS A 770 16.52 -4.96 3.72
CA LYS A 770 16.07 -6.10 2.90
C LYS A 770 14.63 -6.57 3.20
N PRO A 771 14.11 -6.55 4.45
CA PRO A 771 12.71 -6.90 4.72
C PRO A 771 11.69 -5.94 4.08
N PHE A 772 12.06 -4.73 3.72
CA PHE A 772 11.13 -3.68 3.26
C PHE A 772 11.15 -3.47 1.74
N THR A 773 11.85 -4.33 0.99
CA THR A 773 11.92 -4.23 -0.47
C THR A 773 11.71 -5.60 -1.12
N HIS A 774 10.97 -5.61 -2.22
CA HIS A 774 10.81 -6.79 -3.07
C HIS A 774 12.06 -7.08 -3.92
N ARG A 775 12.94 -6.07 -4.07
CA ARG A 775 14.15 -6.16 -4.88
C ARG A 775 15.30 -6.65 -4.03
N ARG A 776 16.18 -7.46 -4.62
CA ARG A 776 17.39 -7.91 -3.94
C ARG A 776 18.46 -6.81 -4.11
N PRO A 777 18.78 -6.01 -3.07
CA PRO A 777 19.96 -5.17 -3.13
C PRO A 777 21.18 -6.05 -3.42
N SER A 778 22.15 -5.53 -4.18
CA SER A 778 23.36 -6.31 -4.49
C SER A 778 24.03 -6.75 -3.17
N ALA A 779 24.22 -8.06 -2.99
CA ALA A 779 24.85 -8.59 -1.79
C ALA A 779 26.28 -8.06 -1.67
N MET A 780 26.63 -7.55 -0.49
CA MET A 780 28.02 -7.19 -0.18
C MET A 780 28.83 -8.49 -0.15
N LEU A 781 30.03 -8.49 -0.72
CA LEU A 781 30.90 -9.65 -0.63
C LEU A 781 31.40 -9.79 0.82
N LYS A 782 31.11 -10.92 1.48
CA LYS A 782 31.70 -11.23 2.78
C LYS A 782 33.17 -11.59 2.59
N VAL A 783 34.06 -10.76 3.11
CA VAL A 783 35.51 -10.88 2.98
C VAL A 783 36.10 -11.31 4.32
N PHE A 784 36.66 -12.52 4.37
CA PHE A 784 37.43 -13.02 5.51
C PHE A 784 38.92 -12.77 5.29
N VAL A 785 39.61 -12.16 6.26
CA VAL A 785 41.09 -11.97 6.19
C VAL A 785 41.79 -12.91 7.15
N SER A 786 42.47 -13.92 6.59
CA SER A 786 43.35 -14.85 7.30
C SER A 786 44.79 -14.31 7.32
N TYR A 787 45.40 -14.21 8.50
CA TYR A 787 46.75 -13.66 8.71
C TYR A 787 47.40 -14.25 9.97
N SER A 788 48.74 -14.21 10.05
CA SER A 788 49.46 -14.52 11.29
C SER A 788 49.51 -13.30 12.20
N HIS A 789 49.52 -13.47 13.53
CA HIS A 789 49.68 -12.34 14.46
C HIS A 789 50.98 -11.55 14.24
N ASP A 790 52.01 -12.16 13.64
CA ASP A 790 53.24 -11.45 13.27
C ASP A 790 53.04 -10.48 12.09
N ASP A 791 51.97 -10.64 11.30
CA ASP A 791 51.64 -9.86 10.10
C ASP A 791 50.60 -8.74 10.36
N ILE A 792 50.35 -8.38 11.63
CA ILE A 792 49.36 -7.35 12.02
C ILE A 792 49.60 -6.01 11.31
N ALA A 793 50.86 -5.64 11.03
CA ALA A 793 51.19 -4.39 10.35
C ALA A 793 50.64 -4.37 8.91
N SER A 794 50.90 -5.42 8.13
CA SER A 794 50.41 -5.58 6.76
C SER A 794 48.88 -5.69 6.70
N ARG A 795 48.27 -6.32 7.72
CA ARG A 795 46.81 -6.34 7.87
C ARG A 795 46.23 -4.94 8.08
N ARG A 796 46.84 -4.12 8.95
CA ARG A 796 46.40 -2.73 9.19
C ARG A 796 46.52 -1.89 7.92
N GLU A 797 47.56 -2.11 7.14
CA GLU A 797 47.77 -1.44 5.85
C GLU A 797 46.67 -1.83 4.84
N LEU A 798 46.45 -3.13 4.61
CA LEU A 798 45.35 -3.62 3.76
C LEU A 798 43.98 -3.07 4.20
N GLN A 799 43.73 -3.00 5.51
CA GLN A 799 42.49 -2.46 6.06
C GLN A 799 42.25 -1.00 5.61
N GLN A 800 43.30 -0.17 5.51
CA GLN A 800 43.14 1.23 5.04
C GLN A 800 42.61 1.30 3.61
N TYR A 801 43.00 0.36 2.75
CA TYR A 801 42.52 0.26 1.37
C TYR A 801 41.13 -0.38 1.27
N LEU A 802 40.86 -1.39 2.11
CA LEU A 802 39.55 -2.06 2.17
C LEU A 802 38.46 -1.18 2.80
N ILE A 803 38.81 -0.27 3.71
CA ILE A 803 37.87 0.70 4.31
C ILE A 803 37.15 1.50 3.23
N ASN A 804 37.79 1.82 2.10
CA ASN A 804 37.11 2.51 1.00
C ASN A 804 36.08 1.62 0.31
N LEU A 805 36.33 0.31 0.17
CA LEU A 805 35.36 -0.64 -0.37
C LEU A 805 34.23 -0.94 0.61
N GLU A 806 34.54 -1.00 1.90
CA GLU A 806 33.58 -1.14 2.99
C GLU A 806 32.69 0.12 3.07
N ARG A 807 33.28 1.31 2.94
CA ARG A 807 32.58 2.61 2.81
C ARG A 807 31.77 2.73 1.52
N ASP A 808 32.21 2.12 0.43
CA ASP A 808 31.43 2.04 -0.82
C ASP A 808 30.37 0.92 -0.77
N GLY A 809 30.35 0.15 0.32
CA GLY A 809 29.41 -0.92 0.56
C GLY A 809 29.54 -2.10 -0.40
N ILE A 810 30.75 -2.37 -0.90
CA ILE A 810 31.07 -3.46 -1.83
C ILE A 810 31.40 -4.74 -1.07
N ILE A 811 31.97 -4.61 0.13
CA ILE A 811 32.43 -5.72 0.96
C ILE A 811 31.95 -5.55 2.41
N GLU A 812 31.77 -6.68 3.10
CA GLU A 812 31.64 -6.79 4.55
C GLU A 812 32.90 -7.50 5.09
N LEU A 813 33.66 -6.84 5.97
CA LEU A 813 34.98 -7.32 6.39
C LEU A 813 34.91 -8.06 7.73
N TRP A 814 35.35 -9.32 7.77
CA TRP A 814 35.50 -10.10 9.01
C TRP A 814 36.98 -10.32 9.35
N GLN A 815 37.33 -10.20 10.64
CA GLN A 815 38.69 -10.45 11.15
C GLN A 815 38.72 -10.83 12.64
N ASP A 816 39.73 -11.61 13.02
CA ASP A 816 39.95 -12.17 14.37
C ASP A 816 39.97 -11.12 15.51
N GLY A 817 40.31 -9.86 15.22
CA GLY A 817 40.27 -8.76 16.20
C GLY A 817 38.87 -8.28 16.61
N MET A 818 37.80 -8.91 16.11
CA MET A 818 36.38 -8.56 16.37
C MET A 818 35.70 -9.50 17.38
N ILE A 819 36.41 -10.50 17.92
CA ILE A 819 35.90 -11.46 18.91
C ILE A 819 35.83 -10.76 20.28
N ASN A 820 34.67 -10.80 20.96
CA ASN A 820 34.52 -10.18 22.27
C ASN A 820 35.12 -11.06 23.37
N THR A 821 35.59 -10.45 24.46
CA THR A 821 36.07 -11.20 25.63
C THR A 821 34.93 -12.03 26.25
N GLY A 822 34.93 -13.34 26.00
CA GLY A 822 33.94 -14.30 26.51
C GLY A 822 33.39 -15.28 25.46
N ASP A 823 33.56 -14.99 24.17
CA ASP A 823 33.07 -15.85 23.07
C ASP A 823 34.00 -17.06 22.84
N ASP A 824 33.44 -18.19 22.39
CA ASP A 824 34.27 -19.32 21.91
C ASP A 824 34.89 -18.94 20.57
N TRP A 825 36.15 -18.50 20.65
CA TRP A 825 36.94 -18.01 19.53
C TRP A 825 36.98 -18.99 18.35
N HIS A 826 36.99 -20.30 18.60
CA HIS A 826 37.10 -21.31 17.55
C HIS A 826 35.81 -21.43 16.72
N ASP A 827 34.67 -21.54 17.38
CA ASP A 827 33.37 -21.66 16.69
C ASP A 827 33.07 -20.39 15.89
N THR A 828 33.40 -19.22 16.44
CA THR A 828 33.20 -17.92 15.77
C THR A 828 34.04 -17.81 14.49
N ILE A 829 35.30 -18.25 14.52
CA ILE A 829 36.18 -18.26 13.33
C ILE A 829 35.66 -19.24 12.28
N VAL A 830 35.24 -20.44 12.69
CA VAL A 830 34.73 -21.48 11.78
C VAL A 830 33.45 -21.03 11.09
N THR A 831 32.50 -20.43 11.83
CA THR A 831 31.26 -19.88 11.25
C THR A 831 31.55 -18.74 10.27
N ALA A 832 32.42 -17.80 10.63
CA ALA A 832 32.77 -16.68 9.77
C ALA A 832 33.50 -17.11 8.47
N LEU A 833 34.28 -18.18 8.55
CA LEU A 833 35.00 -18.75 7.40
C LEU A 833 34.07 -19.60 6.51
N ASP A 834 33.03 -20.22 7.09
CA ASP A 834 31.98 -20.92 6.32
C ASP A 834 31.06 -19.97 5.55
N ASP A 835 30.81 -18.79 6.12
CA ASP A 835 29.95 -17.74 5.56
C ASP A 835 30.65 -16.82 4.54
N ALA A 836 31.96 -16.95 4.31
CA ALA A 836 32.74 -16.00 3.51
C ALA A 836 32.64 -16.25 1.99
N ASP A 837 32.37 -15.19 1.22
CA ASP A 837 32.40 -15.23 -0.26
C ASP A 837 33.82 -15.13 -0.82
N VAL A 838 34.69 -14.39 -0.12
CA VAL A 838 36.09 -14.16 -0.48
C VAL A 838 36.97 -14.34 0.75
N ILE A 839 38.03 -15.15 0.61
CA ILE A 839 39.00 -15.40 1.68
C ILE A 839 40.35 -14.83 1.23
N ILE A 840 40.77 -13.72 1.85
CA ILE A 840 42.08 -13.11 1.63
C ILE A 840 43.09 -13.75 2.60
N MET A 841 44.20 -14.26 2.08
CA MET A 841 45.26 -14.88 2.87
C MET A 841 46.54 -14.05 2.78
N LEU A 842 47.03 -13.55 3.91
CA LEU A 842 48.30 -12.83 3.97
C LEU A 842 49.46 -13.81 4.13
N VAL A 843 50.04 -14.24 3.01
CA VAL A 843 51.05 -15.31 2.97
C VAL A 843 52.44 -14.75 3.27
N SER A 844 52.96 -15.11 4.44
CA SER A 844 54.32 -14.85 4.93
C SER A 844 54.95 -16.16 5.45
N GLN A 845 56.24 -16.13 5.85
CA GLN A 845 56.86 -17.28 6.52
C GLN A 845 56.17 -17.60 7.86
N SER A 846 55.72 -16.57 8.60
CA SER A 846 54.98 -16.74 9.86
C SER A 846 53.57 -17.29 9.64
N PHE A 847 52.92 -16.93 8.54
CA PHE A 847 51.63 -17.50 8.13
C PHE A 847 51.75 -19.00 7.84
N ILE A 848 52.77 -19.39 7.07
CA ILE A 848 53.06 -20.80 6.75
C ILE A 848 53.51 -21.57 8.01
N ALA A 849 54.07 -20.92 9.03
CA ALA A 849 54.47 -21.60 10.26
C ALA A 849 53.32 -21.78 11.28
N SER A 850 52.15 -21.15 11.08
CA SER A 850 51.04 -21.17 12.04
C SER A 850 50.30 -22.52 12.09
N SER A 851 50.27 -23.16 13.26
CA SER A 851 49.60 -24.45 13.48
C SER A 851 48.07 -24.38 13.35
N TYR A 852 47.47 -23.22 13.65
CA TYR A 852 46.03 -23.01 13.56
C TYR A 852 45.57 -22.83 12.11
N VAL A 853 46.30 -22.03 11.33
CA VAL A 853 46.07 -21.85 9.89
C VAL A 853 46.14 -23.20 9.17
N HIS A 854 47.11 -24.04 9.54
CA HIS A 854 47.30 -25.37 8.95
C HIS A 854 46.21 -26.38 9.30
N SER A 855 45.76 -26.40 10.55
CA SER A 855 44.85 -27.45 11.04
C SER A 855 43.37 -27.12 10.88
N VAL A 856 43.00 -25.83 10.78
CA VAL A 856 41.60 -25.37 10.80
C VAL A 856 41.26 -24.52 9.56
N GLU A 857 41.89 -23.35 9.40
CA GLU A 857 41.46 -22.36 8.39
C GLU A 857 41.69 -22.84 6.95
N MET A 858 42.85 -23.45 6.67
CA MET A 858 43.19 -23.92 5.32
C MET A 858 42.32 -25.09 4.85
N PRO A 859 42.11 -26.18 5.62
CA PRO A 859 41.20 -27.25 5.22
C PRO A 859 39.77 -26.76 4.95
N LEU A 860 39.26 -25.84 5.76
CA LEU A 860 37.91 -25.29 5.61
C LEU A 860 37.80 -24.35 4.41
N ALA A 861 38.77 -23.45 4.20
CA ALA A 861 38.83 -22.58 3.02
C ALA A 861 38.90 -23.39 1.72
N LEU A 862 39.72 -24.45 1.69
CA LEU A 862 39.84 -25.34 0.52
C LEU A 862 38.57 -26.15 0.27
N LYS A 863 37.87 -26.59 1.33
CA LYS A 863 36.58 -27.28 1.24
C LYS A 863 35.49 -26.37 0.65
N ASN A 864 35.43 -25.12 1.11
CA ASN A 864 34.43 -24.15 0.65
C ASN A 864 34.70 -23.71 -0.80
N MET A 865 35.97 -23.58 -1.17
CA MET A 865 36.37 -23.36 -2.55
C MET A 865 36.08 -24.57 -3.46
N ALA A 866 36.31 -25.81 -3.00
CA ALA A 866 35.99 -27.03 -3.77
C ALA A 866 34.49 -27.15 -4.08
N ARG A 867 33.63 -26.59 -3.20
CA ARG A 867 32.18 -26.49 -3.38
C ARG A 867 31.74 -25.25 -4.17
N SER A 868 32.68 -24.43 -4.66
CA SER A 868 32.43 -23.13 -5.31
C SER A 868 31.70 -22.11 -4.44
N GLN A 869 31.80 -22.23 -3.11
CA GLN A 869 31.15 -21.34 -2.14
C GLN A 869 32.01 -20.12 -1.79
N ALA A 870 33.34 -20.19 -1.91
CA ALA A 870 34.26 -19.09 -1.61
C ALA A 870 35.41 -19.00 -2.63
N LYS A 871 35.91 -17.79 -2.92
CA LYS A 871 37.13 -17.56 -3.73
C LYS A 871 38.32 -17.22 -2.83
N ILE A 872 39.49 -17.79 -3.11
CA ILE A 872 40.70 -17.60 -2.29
C ILE A 872 41.68 -16.63 -2.97
N PHE A 873 42.12 -15.61 -2.21
CA PHE A 873 43.00 -14.52 -2.62
C PHE A 873 44.30 -14.53 -1.79
N PRO A 874 45.31 -15.32 -2.17
CA PRO A 874 46.60 -15.31 -1.50
C PRO A 874 47.43 -14.08 -1.90
N ILE A 875 47.76 -13.25 -0.91
CA ILE A 875 48.61 -12.05 -1.04
C ILE A 875 49.98 -12.39 -0.46
N LEU A 876 51.02 -12.38 -1.30
CA LEU A 876 52.37 -12.71 -0.89
C LEU A 876 53.06 -11.48 -0.26
N LEU A 877 53.29 -11.51 1.05
CA LEU A 877 53.91 -10.41 1.79
C LEU A 877 55.44 -10.40 1.67
N SER A 878 56.07 -11.57 1.80
CA SER A 878 57.51 -11.75 1.82
C SER A 878 57.94 -13.05 1.12
N ASN A 879 59.23 -13.21 0.84
CA ASN A 879 59.74 -14.49 0.34
C ASN A 879 59.57 -15.56 1.43
N CYS A 880 58.86 -16.62 1.10
CA CYS A 880 58.63 -17.77 1.95
C CYS A 880 58.66 -19.06 1.12
N ASP A 881 58.77 -20.21 1.76
CA ASP A 881 58.86 -21.53 1.11
C ASP A 881 57.47 -22.02 0.61
N TYR A 882 56.74 -21.18 -0.11
CA TYR A 882 55.43 -21.51 -0.66
C TYR A 882 55.50 -22.61 -1.74
N GLN A 883 56.69 -22.87 -2.32
CA GLN A 883 56.89 -23.85 -3.39
C GLN A 883 56.83 -25.31 -2.89
N ASP A 884 57.26 -25.53 -1.65
CA ASP A 884 57.25 -26.84 -0.98
C ASP A 884 56.10 -26.97 0.02
N TRP A 885 55.18 -26.01 0.04
CA TRP A 885 54.05 -25.99 0.95
C TRP A 885 53.02 -27.07 0.58
N GLN A 886 53.05 -28.18 1.32
CA GLN A 886 52.35 -29.43 0.97
C GLN A 886 50.81 -29.38 1.01
N ILE A 887 50.22 -28.31 1.55
CA ILE A 887 48.76 -28.16 1.71
C ILE A 887 48.07 -27.53 0.49
N MET A 888 48.83 -26.85 -0.38
CA MET A 888 48.29 -26.35 -1.66
C MET A 888 48.03 -27.49 -2.65
N PRO A 889 46.93 -27.49 -3.42
CA PRO A 889 46.66 -28.53 -4.42
C PRO A 889 47.80 -28.65 -5.45
N ALA A 890 48.07 -29.87 -5.90
CA ALA A 890 49.16 -30.16 -6.84
C ALA A 890 49.07 -29.31 -8.14
N ASP A 891 47.86 -29.05 -8.61
CA ASP A 891 47.57 -28.28 -9.83
C ASP A 891 48.06 -26.82 -9.75
N VAL A 892 48.00 -26.21 -8.56
CA VAL A 892 48.46 -24.84 -8.30
C VAL A 892 49.98 -24.75 -8.29
N ARG A 893 50.66 -25.78 -7.74
CA ARG A 893 52.14 -25.85 -7.73
C ARG A 893 52.71 -25.98 -9.14
N THR A 894 51.99 -26.67 -10.04
CA THR A 894 52.40 -26.84 -11.43
C THR A 894 52.28 -25.53 -12.23
N GLN A 895 51.19 -24.78 -12.04
CA GLN A 895 51.00 -23.45 -12.68
C GLN A 895 52.02 -22.39 -12.22
N LEU A 896 52.44 -22.44 -10.95
CA LEU A 896 53.49 -21.55 -10.41
C LEU A 896 54.89 -21.86 -10.98
N LYS A 897 55.16 -23.13 -11.32
CA LYS A 897 56.43 -23.57 -11.94
C LYS A 897 56.50 -23.24 -13.44
N GLU A 898 55.40 -23.39 -14.18
CA GLU A 898 55.36 -23.12 -15.63
C GLU A 898 55.58 -21.64 -15.98
N LYS A 899 55.05 -20.69 -15.18
CA LYS A 899 55.24 -19.24 -15.42
C LYS A 899 56.69 -18.75 -15.21
N GLN A 900 57.57 -19.52 -14.57
CA GLN A 900 58.99 -19.18 -14.40
C GLN A 900 59.92 -19.78 -15.47
N GLY A 901 59.47 -20.83 -16.18
CA GLY A 901 60.30 -21.57 -17.14
C GLY A 901 60.53 -20.92 -18.51
N MET A 902 59.88 -19.80 -18.81
CA MET A 902 59.91 -19.16 -20.13
C MET A 902 61.06 -18.14 -20.29
N GLY A 903 62.26 -18.53 -19.84
CA GLY A 903 63.44 -17.69 -19.83
C GLY A 903 64.69 -18.45 -20.26
N ASN A 904 64.68 -19.05 -21.46
CA ASN A 904 65.89 -19.27 -22.27
C ASN A 904 65.54 -19.96 -23.61
N LYS A 905 65.36 -19.18 -24.66
CA LYS A 905 65.78 -19.52 -26.04
C LYS A 905 65.86 -18.23 -26.86
N LYS A 906 67.06 -17.99 -27.41
CA LYS A 906 67.45 -16.80 -28.17
C LYS A 906 66.71 -16.69 -29.52
N GLU A 907 66.65 -15.45 -29.97
CA GLU A 907 66.14 -14.87 -31.22
C GLU A 907 66.30 -15.70 -32.51
N ALA A 908 65.26 -15.67 -33.35
CA ALA A 908 65.36 -15.56 -34.80
C ALA A 908 64.04 -15.04 -35.40
N GLU A 909 64.12 -13.84 -35.98
CA GLU A 909 63.40 -13.28 -37.14
C GLU A 909 61.89 -13.56 -37.37
N GLY A 910 61.14 -12.46 -37.46
CA GLY A 910 60.09 -12.29 -38.46
C GLY A 910 58.64 -12.44 -38.00
N THR A 911 57.82 -11.47 -38.40
CA THR A 911 56.34 -11.48 -38.54
C THR A 911 55.44 -11.17 -37.32
N GLN A 912 54.76 -10.02 -37.46
CA GLN A 912 53.41 -9.64 -37.02
C GLN A 912 53.00 -9.79 -35.54
N LYS A 913 52.83 -8.62 -34.89
CA LYS A 913 52.03 -8.42 -33.67
C LYS A 913 50.58 -8.91 -33.90
N THR A 914 50.22 -10.04 -33.29
CA THR A 914 48.84 -10.38 -32.97
C THR A 914 48.58 -10.08 -31.50
N ALA A 915 47.49 -9.37 -31.22
CA ALA A 915 47.03 -9.02 -29.88
C ALA A 915 46.89 -10.29 -29.01
N ALA A 916 47.49 -10.26 -27.81
CA ALA A 916 47.35 -11.32 -26.84
C ALA A 916 45.87 -11.43 -26.42
N ALA A 917 45.29 -12.61 -26.58
CA ALA A 917 43.93 -12.92 -26.18
C ALA A 917 43.75 -12.76 -24.64
N PRO A 918 42.55 -12.34 -24.18
CA PRO A 918 42.29 -12.21 -22.75
C PRO A 918 42.36 -13.57 -22.07
N VAL A 919 43.15 -13.66 -21.00
CA VAL A 919 43.36 -14.89 -20.23
C VAL A 919 42.08 -15.22 -19.45
N VAL A 920 41.58 -16.44 -19.65
CA VAL A 920 40.41 -17.00 -18.95
C VAL A 920 40.71 -17.16 -17.45
N MET A 921 39.79 -16.71 -16.59
CA MET A 921 39.87 -16.69 -15.13
C MET A 921 40.11 -18.08 -14.50
N GLY A 922 41.13 -18.21 -13.65
CA GLY A 922 41.44 -19.44 -12.89
C GLY A 922 40.91 -19.44 -11.44
N LYS A 923 40.90 -20.62 -10.79
CA LYS A 923 40.38 -20.86 -9.42
C LYS A 923 41.27 -20.36 -8.27
N TYR A 924 42.50 -19.94 -8.57
CA TYR A 924 43.47 -19.36 -7.62
C TYR A 924 44.18 -18.17 -8.29
N GLN A 925 44.24 -17.02 -7.62
CA GLN A 925 45.01 -15.87 -8.13
C GLN A 925 45.85 -15.25 -7.02
N PHE A 926 47.17 -15.44 -7.13
CA PHE A 926 48.12 -14.81 -6.23
C PHE A 926 48.33 -13.34 -6.60
N PHE A 927 48.45 -12.49 -5.58
CA PHE A 927 48.73 -11.06 -5.69
C PHE A 927 49.94 -10.68 -4.84
N PRO A 928 50.64 -9.58 -5.16
CA PRO A 928 50.46 -8.72 -6.35
C PRO A 928 51.24 -9.21 -7.59
N GLN A 929 50.78 -8.85 -8.79
CA GLN A 929 51.39 -9.26 -10.07
C GLN A 929 51.97 -8.06 -10.83
N ASP A 930 53.17 -8.23 -11.40
CA ASP A 930 53.82 -7.20 -12.22
C ASP A 930 53.13 -7.03 -13.59
N GLU A 931 52.83 -5.79 -13.99
CA GLU A 931 52.03 -5.45 -15.19
C GLU A 931 52.70 -5.89 -16.51
N GLU A 932 54.04 -5.90 -16.57
CA GLU A 932 54.77 -6.25 -17.81
C GLU A 932 55.00 -7.76 -17.99
N ALA A 933 54.96 -8.56 -16.92
CA ALA A 933 55.42 -9.96 -16.96
C ALA A 933 54.49 -11.01 -16.32
N GLN A 934 53.39 -10.60 -15.67
CA GLN A 934 52.54 -11.50 -14.85
C GLN A 934 53.35 -12.40 -13.89
N ARG A 935 54.50 -11.90 -13.40
CA ARG A 935 55.35 -12.60 -12.45
C ARG A 935 54.95 -12.22 -11.04
N LEU A 936 54.89 -13.22 -10.16
CA LEU A 936 54.62 -13.00 -8.75
C LEU A 936 55.81 -12.36 -8.07
N LYS A 937 55.57 -11.22 -7.43
CA LYS A 937 56.59 -10.46 -6.71
C LYS A 937 56.06 -10.14 -5.31
N PRO A 938 56.71 -10.61 -4.23
CA PRO A 938 56.23 -10.34 -2.88
C PRO A 938 56.19 -8.84 -2.59
N LEU A 939 55.22 -8.42 -1.79
CA LEU A 939 54.95 -7.01 -1.48
C LEU A 939 56.21 -6.25 -1.03
N ASN A 940 57.07 -6.89 -0.22
CA ASN A 940 58.32 -6.29 0.28
C ASN A 940 59.38 -5.96 -0.80
N ARG A 941 59.18 -6.39 -2.05
CA ARG A 941 60.06 -6.10 -3.20
C ARG A 941 59.45 -5.09 -4.17
N TRP A 942 58.24 -4.61 -3.92
CA TRP A 942 57.61 -3.59 -4.75
C TRP A 942 58.28 -2.24 -4.53
N GLN A 943 58.52 -1.52 -5.62
CA GLN A 943 59.05 -0.15 -5.56
C GLN A 943 57.99 0.79 -4.96
N TYR A 944 56.71 0.54 -5.25
CA TYR A 944 55.55 1.22 -4.70
C TYR A 944 54.54 0.17 -4.19
N PRO A 945 54.56 -0.19 -2.89
CA PRO A 945 53.63 -1.16 -2.31
C PRO A 945 52.15 -0.75 -2.40
N GLU A 946 51.86 0.54 -2.55
CA GLU A 946 50.50 1.09 -2.68
C GLU A 946 49.79 0.59 -3.96
N ASP A 947 50.53 0.41 -5.06
CA ASP A 947 50.00 -0.08 -6.34
C ASP A 947 49.53 -1.54 -6.22
N ALA A 948 50.25 -2.34 -5.42
CA ALA A 948 49.90 -3.72 -5.13
C ALA A 948 48.58 -3.83 -4.34
N TRP A 949 48.36 -2.96 -3.36
CA TRP A 949 47.09 -2.91 -2.64
C TRP A 949 45.94 -2.39 -3.51
N THR A 950 46.23 -1.45 -4.42
CA THR A 950 45.26 -0.93 -5.38
C THR A 950 44.77 -2.02 -6.33
N GLN A 951 45.65 -2.92 -6.81
CA GLN A 951 45.25 -4.10 -7.59
C GLN A 951 44.23 -4.97 -6.84
N VAL A 952 44.46 -5.25 -5.55
CA VAL A 952 43.55 -6.08 -4.74
C VAL A 952 42.17 -5.42 -4.64
N THR A 953 42.13 -4.10 -4.42
CA THR A 953 40.84 -3.39 -4.33
C THR A 953 40.09 -3.35 -5.66
N GLN A 954 40.79 -3.14 -6.79
CA GLN A 954 40.18 -3.19 -8.13
C GLN A 954 39.62 -4.58 -8.43
N GLN A 955 40.32 -5.64 -8.03
CA GLN A 955 39.89 -7.02 -8.24
C GLN A 955 38.61 -7.35 -7.46
N LEU A 956 38.52 -6.91 -6.21
CA LEU A 956 37.29 -7.03 -5.41
C LEU A 956 36.12 -6.25 -6.04
N ARG A 957 36.37 -5.08 -6.66
CA ARG A 957 35.36 -4.34 -7.43
C ARG A 957 34.90 -5.12 -8.66
N THR A 958 35.81 -5.71 -9.44
CA THR A 958 35.44 -6.53 -10.60
C THR A 958 34.71 -7.82 -10.20
N LEU A 959 35.06 -8.42 -9.05
CA LEU A 959 34.36 -9.59 -8.54
C LEU A 959 32.91 -9.28 -8.21
N SER A 960 32.64 -8.18 -7.50
CA SER A 960 31.26 -7.77 -7.19
C SER A 960 30.46 -7.40 -8.46
N THR A 961 31.12 -7.14 -9.58
CA THR A 961 30.47 -6.96 -10.89
C THR A 961 30.27 -8.26 -11.69
N ASN A 962 31.09 -9.29 -11.47
CA ASN A 962 31.10 -10.55 -12.23
C ASN A 962 30.40 -11.73 -11.53
N THR A 963 30.14 -11.67 -10.22
CA THR A 963 29.20 -12.58 -9.54
C THR A 963 27.72 -12.21 -9.81
N LYS A 964 27.47 -11.19 -10.63
CA LYS A 964 26.16 -10.71 -11.08
C LYS A 964 25.59 -11.52 -12.24
#